data_AF-Q4E2Y3-F1
#
_entry.id   AF-Q4E2Y3-F1
#
_cell.length_a   1.000
_cell.length_b   1.000
_cell.length_c   1.000
_cell.angle_alpha   90.00
_cell.angle_beta   90.00
_cell.angle_gamma   90.00
#
_symmetry.space_group_name_H-M   'P 1'
#
loop_
_entity.id
_entity.type
_entity.pdbx_description
1 polymer ?
#
loop_
_entity_poly.entity_id
_entity_poly.type
_entity_poly.pdbx_seq_one_letter_code
_entity_poly.pdbx_strand_id
1 'polypeptide(L)'
;MSVSAGCSGRQSFLVVFDLDHTVVDCNTDEVVPEYLGRGEFQRSLMGADKPIQSTKLVDTVLAPFSREQLGDAVEKSVIMDDGMPDVFRFLLFLQQKQQKSASVEAVANAVHVEIAIASDANLLFIEKVIEHHIPFARHAISQIHSNSFHDVIDGGELRRCRIGWYESAGHNCPCCNLSKRPNMCKSRIIARLLHASRLVDPTVIFIGDGANDFCPVLNLLRPRDYLFARRGFPIHRLLSDEQSAVGGCCRIDLWLNASELLQSFKRTMSPAERLPTLVRLRDAGPREFRTVTLRQRIPEIIERTLKENEEHTTAEGRRLLRALVEATRNNAAVAPLPGQQFVPPWLQGYAFLPEFDTDVHMLNEQRQRQQQEVNDAVIAPRWGQIPWLQGEIYFYHLFAQYMMLAEGGGCKNGETAADEWVPNLVTPYAICSPIGTHDCPLATHAVMAAGGATPFQSFDPSFLAKDGSTFASDGVVVQEGRISYRDIAAGDCIAPLHGYFQPYRDFFMREKRDVLHNFLKLKICPMLACVPWEADGSFVPVLLRWMLWGNGIDLSMFTLDQLRESHSKGEAGPGDKTGRGDEGAMEGTEWPAQIDVNALRVAEARAAMGQDDRIVGNQLEKLARLVCLIVQTELKETVTIPQTIDIVMDNFGVECVADIIFSLWVLQHHPSLRVSLHVKSMPYYVSDVTPPDIALLIQEMEDCARQEPALATRLMPFVRLLHEALSNGRLRIDADAVWTQPSEYRELPPHVCNRFFYTRRVLSEAELRKRQEERQSSSVSYSDCSRYTAHSALVIFKGDLNFRRLVGDRHWDRRGFLSTLSPDEREASAVSKLLLADTPRVESGRHLQEGEEETDEVISFQRILSSYWPVHAVPVCAIRTIKSELSIGVKTARQNELDRTDPTWRVSGRYGVILLAAEC
;
A
#
# COMPACT_ATOMS: atom_id res chain seq x y z
N MET A 1 -20.23 30.97 -15.11
CA MET A 1 -19.73 30.83 -13.71
C MET A 1 -18.75 29.68 -13.70
N SER A 2 -17.52 29.91 -13.23
CA SER A 2 -16.34 29.06 -13.42
C SER A 2 -16.55 27.66 -12.86
N VAL A 3 -16.41 26.65 -13.72
CA VAL A 3 -16.22 25.26 -13.31
C VAL A 3 -14.93 25.23 -12.51
N SER A 4 -15.00 25.23 -11.18
CA SER A 4 -13.85 24.90 -10.34
C SER A 4 -13.48 23.46 -10.68
N ALA A 5 -12.34 23.29 -11.36
CA ALA A 5 -11.87 22.05 -11.93
C ALA A 5 -11.76 20.95 -10.85
N GLY A 6 -12.74 20.06 -10.81
CA GLY A 6 -12.70 18.85 -10.00
C GLY A 6 -11.61 17.91 -10.51
N CYS A 7 -10.98 17.15 -9.61
CA CYS A 7 -10.04 16.09 -9.96
C CYS A 7 -10.66 15.17 -11.02
N SER A 8 -9.85 14.61 -11.93
CA SER A 8 -10.34 13.72 -13.00
C SER A 8 -10.15 12.23 -12.68
N GLY A 9 -10.11 11.83 -11.39
CA GLY A 9 -9.90 10.44 -10.98
C GLY A 9 -8.53 9.86 -11.36
N ARG A 10 -7.67 10.69 -11.97
CA ARG A 10 -6.34 10.37 -12.49
C ARG A 10 -5.26 10.60 -11.46
N GLN A 11 -4.12 9.97 -11.70
CA GLN A 11 -2.89 10.18 -10.96
C GLN A 11 -2.56 11.68 -10.85
N SER A 12 -2.31 12.13 -9.62
CA SER A 12 -1.92 13.50 -9.29
C SER A 12 -0.53 13.51 -8.66
N PHE A 13 0.01 14.70 -8.43
CA PHE A 13 1.37 14.88 -7.91
C PHE A 13 1.41 15.86 -6.75
N LEU A 14 2.04 15.45 -5.66
CA LEU A 14 2.44 16.32 -4.55
C LEU A 14 3.95 16.58 -4.67
N VAL A 15 4.32 17.79 -5.07
CA VAL A 15 5.72 18.20 -5.27
C VAL A 15 6.18 18.98 -4.06
N VAL A 16 7.21 18.49 -3.36
CA VAL A 16 7.71 19.10 -2.13
C VAL A 16 9.19 19.44 -2.30
N PHE A 17 9.52 20.73 -2.24
CA PHE A 17 10.88 21.24 -2.37
C PHE A 17 11.52 21.52 -1.02
N ASP A 18 12.79 21.17 -0.84
CA ASP A 18 13.68 21.90 0.05
C ASP A 18 14.07 23.26 -0.56
N LEU A 19 14.64 24.16 0.23
CA LEU A 19 15.10 25.48 -0.25
C LEU A 19 16.60 25.51 -0.51
N ASP A 20 17.40 25.47 0.56
CA ASP A 20 18.85 25.64 0.52
C ASP A 20 19.48 24.58 -0.37
N HIS A 21 20.46 24.98 -1.17
CA HIS A 21 21.10 24.13 -2.17
C HIS A 21 20.13 23.33 -3.07
N THR A 22 18.85 23.68 -3.15
CA THR A 22 17.84 22.96 -3.93
C THR A 22 17.14 23.92 -4.87
N VAL A 23 16.38 24.87 -4.34
CA VAL A 23 15.79 25.98 -5.13
C VAL A 23 16.83 27.07 -5.35
N VAL A 24 17.61 27.37 -4.30
CA VAL A 24 18.72 28.33 -4.36
C VAL A 24 20.06 27.61 -4.38
N ASP A 25 21.07 28.16 -5.08
CA ASP A 25 22.39 27.53 -5.19
C ASP A 25 23.35 27.97 -4.06
N CYS A 26 22.81 28.07 -2.85
CA CYS A 26 23.56 28.46 -1.66
C CYS A 26 22.85 28.01 -0.39
N ASN A 27 23.55 28.09 0.74
CA ASN A 27 22.96 27.96 2.06
C ASN A 27 22.56 29.35 2.56
N THR A 28 21.26 29.63 2.68
CA THR A 28 20.73 30.94 3.11
C THR A 28 21.18 31.30 4.53
N ASP A 29 21.32 30.31 5.41
CA ASP A 29 21.81 30.47 6.78
C ASP A 29 23.31 30.84 6.84
N GLU A 30 24.05 30.78 5.73
CA GLU A 30 25.45 31.22 5.63
C GLU A 30 25.59 32.53 4.86
N VAL A 31 24.97 32.64 3.68
CA VAL A 31 25.18 33.81 2.81
C VAL A 31 24.51 35.08 3.33
N VAL A 32 23.36 34.95 4.01
CA VAL A 32 22.66 36.12 4.57
C VAL A 32 23.46 36.71 5.75
N PRO A 33 23.91 35.92 6.74
CA PRO A 33 24.85 36.43 7.75
C PRO A 33 26.15 36.98 7.20
N GLU A 34 26.76 36.35 6.20
CA GLU A 34 28.00 36.85 5.58
C GLU A 34 27.77 38.24 4.98
N TYR A 35 26.68 38.42 4.21
CA TYR A 35 26.31 39.71 3.64
C TYR A 35 26.07 40.80 4.70
N LEU A 36 25.47 40.43 5.83
CA LEU A 36 25.22 41.31 6.96
C LEU A 36 26.49 41.59 7.81
N GLY A 37 27.66 41.11 7.40
CA GLY A 37 28.92 41.29 8.12
C GLY A 37 29.03 40.45 9.40
N ARG A 38 28.30 39.34 9.49
CA ARG A 38 28.22 38.45 10.66
C ARG A 38 28.83 37.07 10.44
N GLY A 39 29.40 36.79 9.27
CA GLY A 39 29.94 35.48 8.95
C GLY A 39 31.12 35.03 9.83
N GLU A 40 32.02 35.95 10.21
CA GLU A 40 33.08 35.65 11.19
C GLU A 40 32.50 35.35 12.58
N PHE A 41 31.48 36.10 13.00
CA PHE A 41 30.79 35.87 14.26
C PHE A 41 30.11 34.50 14.28
N GLN A 42 29.44 34.13 13.19
CA GLN A 42 28.83 32.81 13.03
C GLN A 42 29.89 31.69 13.08
N ARG A 43 31.01 31.83 12.35
CA ARG A 43 32.12 30.86 12.39
C ARG A 43 32.73 30.72 13.78
N SER A 44 32.87 31.82 14.51
CA SER A 44 33.33 31.78 15.91
C SER A 44 32.38 31.00 16.82
N LEU A 45 31.07 31.16 16.64
CA LEU A 45 30.06 30.42 17.39
C LEU A 45 30.02 28.93 17.01
N MET A 46 30.22 28.59 15.73
CA MET A 46 30.31 27.19 15.27
C MET A 46 31.55 26.47 15.81
N GLY A 47 32.65 27.20 16.03
CA GLY A 47 33.90 26.66 16.57
C GLY A 47 33.96 26.58 18.10
N ALA A 48 32.90 26.94 18.82
CA ALA A 48 32.87 26.90 20.27
C ALA A 48 32.84 25.45 20.81
N ASP A 49 33.45 25.21 21.98
CA ASP A 49 33.55 23.87 22.60
C ASP A 49 32.18 23.19 22.82
N LYS A 50 31.13 23.99 23.03
CA LYS A 50 29.75 23.51 23.16
C LYS A 50 29.02 23.68 21.82
N PRO A 51 28.68 22.58 21.12
CA PRO A 51 27.99 22.67 19.84
C PRO A 51 26.63 23.36 20.02
N ILE A 52 26.40 24.41 19.22
CA ILE A 52 25.13 25.14 19.18
C ILE A 52 24.24 24.50 18.11
N GLN A 53 22.96 24.27 18.41
CA GLN A 53 22.00 23.80 17.41
C GLN A 53 21.83 24.86 16.30
N SER A 54 21.78 24.44 15.03
CA SER A 54 21.81 25.31 13.85
C SER A 54 20.79 26.45 13.89
N THR A 55 19.52 26.17 14.18
CA THR A 55 18.49 27.23 14.25
C THR A 55 18.78 28.24 15.37
N LYS A 56 19.29 27.79 16.52
CA LYS A 56 19.69 28.67 17.63
C LYS A 56 20.92 29.51 17.29
N LEU A 57 21.86 28.95 16.52
CA LEU A 57 23.00 29.68 16.00
C LEU A 57 22.52 30.82 15.09
N VAL A 58 21.69 30.51 14.10
CA VAL A 58 21.16 31.49 13.14
C VAL A 58 20.31 32.55 13.85
N ASP A 59 19.43 32.16 14.78
CA ASP A 59 18.69 33.09 15.66
C ASP A 59 19.62 34.09 16.37
N THR A 60 20.73 33.60 16.92
CA THR A 60 21.69 34.44 17.65
C THR A 60 22.45 35.39 16.72
N VAL A 61 22.81 34.91 15.53
CA VAL A 61 23.57 35.67 14.54
C VAL A 61 22.73 36.81 13.96
N LEU A 62 21.46 36.54 13.68
CA LEU A 62 20.52 37.48 13.05
C LEU A 62 19.78 38.38 14.03
N ALA A 63 19.85 38.09 15.34
CA ALA A 63 19.14 38.84 16.38
C ALA A 63 19.13 40.37 16.19
N PRO A 64 20.23 41.07 15.86
CA PRO A 64 20.25 42.54 15.79
C PRO A 64 19.51 43.15 14.59
N PHE A 65 19.12 42.37 13.58
CA PHE A 65 18.61 42.88 12.30
C PHE A 65 17.08 42.91 12.26
N SER A 66 16.52 43.97 11.67
CA SER A 66 15.08 44.06 11.41
C SER A 66 14.70 43.20 10.20
N ARG A 67 13.40 42.88 10.07
CA ARG A 67 12.82 42.24 8.88
C ARG A 67 13.24 42.91 7.57
N GLU A 68 13.24 44.24 7.53
CA GLU A 68 13.64 45.02 6.34
C GLU A 68 15.11 44.76 5.98
N GLN A 69 16.01 44.83 6.96
CA GLN A 69 17.44 44.58 6.75
C GLN A 69 17.70 43.14 6.29
N LEU A 70 16.97 42.17 6.85
CA LEU A 70 17.06 40.77 6.47
C LEU A 70 16.52 40.53 5.05
N GLY A 71 15.39 41.16 4.70
CA GLY A 71 14.82 41.09 3.35
C GLY A 71 15.79 41.65 2.30
N ASP A 72 16.34 42.84 2.57
CA ASP A 72 17.37 43.48 1.73
C ASP A 72 18.61 42.60 1.55
N ALA A 73 19.02 41.90 2.60
CA ALA A 73 20.16 40.98 2.55
C ALA A 73 19.85 39.78 1.65
N VAL A 74 18.70 39.14 1.86
CA VAL A 74 18.25 38.00 1.03
C VAL A 74 18.24 38.38 -0.46
N GLU A 75 17.64 39.51 -0.82
CA GLU A 75 17.55 39.96 -2.22
C GLU A 75 18.93 40.19 -2.87
N LYS A 76 19.94 40.57 -2.08
CA LYS A 76 21.27 40.93 -2.58
C LYS A 76 22.28 39.80 -2.50
N SER A 77 22.08 38.82 -1.61
CA SER A 77 23.06 37.77 -1.31
C SER A 77 22.64 36.37 -1.76
N VAL A 78 21.34 36.08 -1.84
CA VAL A 78 20.85 34.74 -2.19
C VAL A 78 20.77 34.61 -3.70
N ILE A 79 21.38 33.55 -4.23
CA ILE A 79 21.43 33.28 -5.67
C ILE A 79 20.56 32.05 -5.95
N MET A 80 19.60 32.18 -6.87
CA MET A 80 18.79 31.04 -7.31
C MET A 80 19.57 30.13 -8.26
N ASP A 81 19.35 28.82 -8.22
CA ASP A 81 19.98 27.87 -9.17
C ASP A 81 19.60 28.24 -10.62
N ASP A 82 20.59 28.25 -11.51
CA ASP A 82 20.39 28.69 -12.90
C ASP A 82 19.43 27.74 -13.63
N GLY A 83 18.34 28.30 -14.18
CA GLY A 83 17.26 27.54 -14.80
C GLY A 83 16.15 27.08 -13.84
N MET A 84 16.26 27.29 -12.53
CA MET A 84 15.18 27.00 -11.58
C MET A 84 13.85 27.74 -11.90
N PRO A 85 13.83 28.98 -12.44
CA PRO A 85 12.57 29.59 -12.85
C PRO A 85 11.82 28.75 -13.88
N ASP A 86 12.52 28.03 -14.76
CA ASP A 86 11.91 27.19 -15.80
C ASP A 86 11.27 25.92 -15.21
N VAL A 87 11.81 25.39 -14.11
CA VAL A 87 11.19 24.31 -13.34
C VAL A 87 9.84 24.76 -12.79
N PHE A 88 9.78 25.91 -12.12
CA PHE A 88 8.53 26.46 -11.60
C PHE A 88 7.54 26.85 -12.71
N ARG A 89 8.01 27.41 -13.83
CA ARG A 89 7.16 27.68 -15.02
C ARG A 89 6.55 26.40 -15.58
N PHE A 90 7.30 25.30 -15.63
CA PHE A 90 6.78 24.02 -16.07
C PHE A 90 5.68 23.49 -15.14
N LEU A 91 5.90 23.51 -13.82
CA LEU A 91 4.88 23.07 -12.85
C LEU A 91 3.63 23.97 -12.88
N LEU A 92 3.82 25.28 -13.00
CA LEU A 92 2.74 26.25 -13.19
C LEU A 92 1.96 26.01 -14.48
N PHE A 93 2.64 25.69 -15.58
CA PHE A 93 1.99 25.37 -16.84
C PHE A 93 1.08 24.15 -16.70
N LEU A 94 1.52 23.13 -15.96
CA LEU A 94 0.68 21.97 -15.63
C LEU A 94 -0.52 22.38 -14.76
N GLN A 95 -0.33 23.25 -13.76
CA GLN A 95 -1.43 23.78 -12.95
C GLN A 95 -2.43 24.62 -13.74
N GLN A 96 -1.97 25.50 -14.63
CA GLN A 96 -2.85 26.36 -15.44
C GLN A 96 -3.66 25.57 -16.46
N LYS A 97 -3.10 24.47 -17.01
CA LYS A 97 -3.85 23.52 -17.83
C LYS A 97 -5.02 22.89 -17.06
N GLN A 98 -4.98 22.82 -15.73
CA GLN A 98 -6.13 22.35 -14.94
C GLN A 98 -7.29 23.35 -14.96
N GLN A 99 -6.99 24.65 -14.88
CA GLN A 99 -8.01 25.70 -14.68
C GLN A 99 -8.69 26.17 -15.97
N LYS A 100 -8.05 26.03 -17.13
CA LYS A 100 -8.54 26.57 -18.42
C LYS A 100 -9.21 25.54 -19.35
N SER A 101 -9.34 24.29 -18.93
CA SER A 101 -9.84 23.21 -19.79
C SER A 101 -11.37 23.19 -19.89
N ALA A 102 -11.89 23.72 -21.00
CA ALA A 102 -13.32 23.64 -21.34
C ALA A 102 -13.67 22.43 -22.23
N SER A 103 -12.70 21.83 -22.94
CA SER A 103 -12.93 20.67 -23.79
C SER A 103 -12.68 19.35 -23.05
N VAL A 104 -13.46 18.32 -23.37
CA VAL A 104 -13.36 16.97 -22.78
C VAL A 104 -11.93 16.39 -22.93
N GLU A 105 -11.27 16.66 -24.05
CA GLU A 105 -9.90 16.22 -24.35
C GLU A 105 -8.82 16.97 -23.55
N ALA A 106 -9.09 18.21 -23.13
CA ALA A 106 -8.19 18.99 -22.29
C ALA A 106 -8.42 18.73 -20.79
N VAL A 107 -9.58 18.18 -20.41
CA VAL A 107 -9.89 17.65 -19.07
C VAL A 107 -9.35 16.23 -18.89
N ALA A 108 -9.48 15.37 -19.92
CA ALA A 108 -8.45 14.35 -20.21
C ALA A 108 -7.08 15.04 -20.28
N ASN A 109 -5.92 14.43 -20.21
CA ASN A 109 -4.63 15.18 -20.26
C ASN A 109 -4.30 16.18 -19.11
N ALA A 110 -5.25 16.78 -18.38
CA ALA A 110 -4.93 17.63 -17.24
C ALA A 110 -4.26 16.81 -16.13
N VAL A 111 -3.20 17.35 -15.54
CA VAL A 111 -2.45 16.73 -14.42
C VAL A 111 -2.63 17.62 -13.21
N HIS A 112 -3.11 17.06 -12.10
CA HIS A 112 -3.24 17.78 -10.84
C HIS A 112 -1.90 17.79 -10.09
N VAL A 113 -1.43 18.98 -9.73
CA VAL A 113 -0.14 19.21 -9.07
C VAL A 113 -0.33 20.17 -7.90
N GLU A 114 0.01 19.71 -6.70
CA GLU A 114 0.12 20.54 -5.49
C GLU A 114 1.60 20.76 -5.21
N ILE A 115 2.02 22.02 -5.00
CA ILE A 115 3.42 22.37 -4.73
C ILE A 115 3.53 22.84 -3.29
N ALA A 116 4.46 22.29 -2.53
CA ALA A 116 4.78 22.73 -1.18
C ALA A 116 6.30 22.91 -1.00
N ILE A 117 6.69 23.70 0.00
CA ILE A 117 8.08 23.83 0.45
C ILE A 117 8.18 23.30 1.87
N ALA A 118 9.16 22.42 2.12
CA ALA A 118 9.48 21.90 3.44
C ALA A 118 10.98 22.06 3.65
N SER A 119 11.40 23.09 4.38
CA SER A 119 12.82 23.45 4.53
C SER A 119 13.16 23.89 5.94
N ASP A 120 14.35 23.54 6.43
CA ASP A 120 14.89 24.05 7.69
C ASP A 120 15.47 25.47 7.60
N ALA A 121 15.42 26.10 6.42
CA ALA A 121 15.65 27.53 6.25
C ALA A 121 14.67 28.38 7.07
N ASN A 122 14.95 29.68 7.18
CA ASN A 122 14.08 30.66 7.81
C ASN A 122 12.87 31.02 6.92
N LEU A 123 11.67 31.14 7.52
CA LEU A 123 10.44 31.45 6.79
C LEU A 123 10.52 32.78 6.03
N LEU A 124 11.05 33.84 6.65
CA LEU A 124 11.24 35.14 5.99
C LEU A 124 12.18 35.03 4.79
N PHE A 125 13.22 34.18 4.89
CA PHE A 125 14.14 33.96 3.77
C PHE A 125 13.44 33.29 2.60
N ILE A 126 12.65 32.24 2.86
CA ILE A 126 11.86 31.56 1.82
C ILE A 126 10.91 32.54 1.14
N GLU A 127 10.16 33.33 1.92
CA GLU A 127 9.21 34.31 1.38
C GLU A 127 9.92 35.35 0.49
N LYS A 128 11.05 35.90 0.96
CA LYS A 128 11.83 36.89 0.21
C LYS A 128 12.48 36.34 -1.05
N VAL A 129 12.97 35.10 -1.00
CA VAL A 129 13.49 34.39 -2.20
C VAL A 129 12.39 34.22 -3.24
N ILE A 130 11.19 33.79 -2.83
CA ILE A 130 10.05 33.61 -3.74
C ILE A 130 9.61 34.96 -4.33
N GLU A 131 9.44 35.99 -3.50
CA GLU A 131 9.05 37.34 -3.91
C GLU A 131 10.03 37.93 -4.93
N HIS A 132 11.34 37.72 -4.73
CA HIS A 132 12.37 38.31 -5.57
C HIS A 132 12.64 37.53 -6.86
N HIS A 133 12.86 36.22 -6.78
CA HIS A 133 13.36 35.44 -7.92
C HIS A 133 12.25 34.77 -8.74
N ILE A 134 11.14 34.38 -8.11
CA ILE A 134 10.02 33.68 -8.76
C ILE A 134 8.64 34.22 -8.32
N PRO A 135 8.39 35.54 -8.36
CA PRO A 135 7.13 36.12 -7.88
C PRO A 135 5.90 35.52 -8.58
N PHE A 136 6.07 35.13 -9.85
CA PHE A 136 5.04 34.48 -10.66
C PHE A 136 4.60 33.09 -10.14
N ALA A 137 5.39 32.46 -9.26
CA ALA A 137 5.12 31.14 -8.70
C ALA A 137 4.51 31.17 -7.29
N ARG A 138 4.46 32.32 -6.60
CA ARG A 138 3.96 32.39 -5.21
C ARG A 138 2.57 31.80 -5.03
N HIS A 139 1.67 32.06 -5.98
CA HIS A 139 0.28 31.61 -5.93
C HIS A 139 0.12 30.09 -6.19
N ALA A 140 1.15 29.45 -6.74
CA ALA A 140 1.16 28.02 -7.02
C ALA A 140 1.69 27.16 -5.87
N ILE A 141 2.47 27.78 -4.97
CA ILE A 141 2.97 27.15 -3.76
C ILE A 141 1.84 27.17 -2.74
N SER A 142 1.25 26.00 -2.52
CA SER A 142 0.09 25.79 -1.63
C SER A 142 0.44 25.96 -0.16
N GLN A 143 1.60 25.45 0.27
CA GLN A 143 2.00 25.39 1.68
C GLN A 143 3.52 25.56 1.83
N ILE A 144 3.94 26.25 2.89
CA ILE A 144 5.36 26.43 3.27
C ILE A 144 5.50 25.98 4.72
N HIS A 145 6.36 24.99 4.95
CA HIS A 145 6.71 24.46 6.28
C HIS A 145 8.17 24.79 6.55
N SER A 146 8.42 25.63 7.55
CA SER A 146 9.74 26.22 7.80
C SER A 146 9.89 26.70 9.25
N ASN A 147 11.13 26.95 9.68
CA ASN A 147 11.41 27.58 10.97
C ASN A 147 10.81 29.00 10.99
N SER A 148 9.94 29.24 11.97
CA SER A 148 9.19 30.51 12.13
C SER A 148 10.11 31.72 12.31
N PHE A 149 9.67 32.87 11.79
CA PHE A 149 10.30 34.18 12.00
C PHE A 149 9.35 35.09 12.79
N HIS A 150 9.88 35.80 13.78
CA HIS A 150 9.13 36.77 14.58
C HIS A 150 9.90 38.07 14.72
N ASP A 151 9.19 39.19 14.52
CA ASP A 151 9.69 40.51 14.89
C ASP A 151 9.68 40.65 16.43
N VAL A 152 10.73 41.26 16.97
CA VAL A 152 10.87 41.55 18.41
C VAL A 152 10.82 43.07 18.59
N ILE A 153 9.77 43.56 19.24
CA ILE A 153 9.47 45.00 19.32
C ILE A 153 10.14 45.65 20.55
N ASP A 154 10.46 44.88 21.58
CA ASP A 154 10.94 45.33 22.89
C ASP A 154 12.42 45.00 23.19
N GLY A 155 13.13 44.35 22.26
CA GLY A 155 14.51 43.87 22.47
C GLY A 155 15.62 44.90 22.20
N GLY A 156 15.26 46.14 21.87
CA GLY A 156 16.22 47.22 21.56
C GLY A 156 17.10 46.92 20.34
N GLU A 157 18.29 47.54 20.28
CA GLU A 157 19.25 47.30 19.18
C GLU A 157 19.93 45.93 19.25
N LEU A 158 19.83 45.24 20.39
CA LEU A 158 20.48 43.94 20.61
C LEU A 158 19.70 42.78 20.00
N ARG A 159 18.36 42.88 19.96
CA ARG A 159 17.49 41.86 19.40
C ARG A 159 16.22 42.45 18.80
N ARG A 160 16.13 42.44 17.48
CA ARG A 160 15.00 42.90 16.66
C ARG A 160 14.23 41.75 16.01
N CYS A 161 14.77 40.53 16.02
CA CYS A 161 14.07 39.35 15.53
C CYS A 161 14.33 38.09 16.36
N ARG A 162 13.50 37.07 16.13
CA ARG A 162 13.65 35.73 16.69
C ARG A 162 13.27 34.66 15.67
N ILE A 163 14.03 33.57 15.66
CA ILE A 163 13.76 32.39 14.84
C ILE A 163 13.39 31.22 15.76
N GLY A 164 12.22 30.63 15.51
CA GLY A 164 11.70 29.48 16.25
C GLY A 164 11.75 28.20 15.43
N TRP A 165 11.91 27.05 16.08
CA TRP A 165 11.80 25.74 15.43
C TRP A 165 10.40 25.56 14.83
N TYR A 166 10.32 24.86 13.70
CA TYR A 166 9.04 24.45 13.12
C TYR A 166 8.26 23.53 14.09
N GLU A 167 8.93 22.55 14.68
CA GLU A 167 8.38 21.75 15.79
C GLU A 167 8.94 22.28 17.11
N SER A 168 8.18 23.15 17.79
CA SER A 168 8.65 23.92 18.96
C SER A 168 9.11 23.06 20.14
N ALA A 169 8.45 21.92 20.37
CA ALA A 169 8.83 20.90 21.36
C ALA A 169 9.84 19.87 20.80
N GLY A 170 10.27 20.05 19.55
CA GLY A 170 10.95 19.04 18.78
C GLY A 170 10.04 17.88 18.37
N HIS A 171 10.67 16.75 18.06
CA HIS A 171 9.98 15.51 17.75
C HIS A 171 10.86 14.31 18.05
N ASN A 172 10.31 13.13 17.89
CA ASN A 172 10.94 11.91 18.35
C ASN A 172 11.10 10.87 17.23
N CYS A 173 11.27 11.35 16.00
CA CYS A 173 11.63 10.47 14.88
C CYS A 173 13.04 9.92 15.13
N PRO A 174 13.23 8.59 15.22
CA PRO A 174 14.54 7.99 15.48
C PRO A 174 15.59 8.45 14.47
N CYS A 175 15.24 8.53 13.18
CA CYS A 175 16.13 8.97 12.11
C CYS A 175 16.67 10.39 12.35
N CYS A 176 15.79 11.36 12.61
CA CYS A 176 16.21 12.76 12.78
C CYS A 176 16.93 12.98 14.12
N ASN A 177 16.52 12.27 15.18
CA ASN A 177 17.15 12.37 16.49
C ASN A 177 18.58 11.82 16.47
N LEU A 178 18.82 10.71 15.76
CA LEU A 178 20.16 10.20 15.51
C LEU A 178 21.03 11.23 14.76
N SER A 179 20.43 11.98 13.83
CA SER A 179 21.10 13.07 13.11
C SER A 179 21.16 14.42 13.86
N LYS A 180 20.69 14.49 15.12
CA LYS A 180 20.60 15.72 15.94
C LYS A 180 19.83 16.87 15.28
N ARG A 181 18.74 16.56 14.56
CA ARG A 181 17.88 17.54 13.87
C ARG A 181 16.44 17.49 14.39
N PRO A 182 16.18 17.88 15.65
CA PRO A 182 14.85 17.80 16.25
C PRO A 182 13.91 18.93 15.81
N ASN A 183 14.39 19.95 15.08
CA ASN A 183 13.60 21.14 14.75
C ASN A 183 12.51 20.88 13.70
N MET A 184 12.70 19.89 12.82
CA MET A 184 11.78 19.58 11.73
C MET A 184 11.97 18.15 11.21
N CYS A 185 10.86 17.41 11.09
CA CYS A 185 10.83 16.14 10.37
C CYS A 185 10.13 16.28 9.00
N LYS A 186 10.91 16.22 7.91
CA LYS A 186 10.36 16.28 6.54
C LYS A 186 9.39 15.12 6.23
N SER A 187 9.59 13.92 6.81
CA SER A 187 8.61 12.83 6.72
C SER A 187 7.27 13.19 7.36
N ARG A 188 7.28 13.80 8.56
CA ARG A 188 6.02 14.21 9.21
C ARG A 188 5.33 15.29 8.40
N ILE A 189 6.06 16.23 7.80
CA ILE A 189 5.48 17.25 6.94
C ILE A 189 4.79 16.63 5.73
N ILE A 190 5.47 15.75 4.98
CA ILE A 190 4.86 15.13 3.81
C ILE A 190 3.66 14.25 4.20
N ALA A 191 3.74 13.55 5.35
CA ALA A 191 2.60 12.82 5.90
C ALA A 191 1.39 13.72 6.13
N ARG A 192 1.60 14.89 6.76
CA ARG A 192 0.55 15.90 6.97
C ARG A 192 -0.03 16.40 5.67
N LEU A 193 0.81 16.69 4.69
CA LEU A 193 0.38 17.13 3.36
C LEU A 193 -0.51 16.08 2.69
N LEU A 194 -0.10 14.81 2.69
CA LEU A 194 -0.92 13.71 2.16
C LEU A 194 -2.27 13.58 2.89
N HIS A 195 -2.28 13.66 4.22
CA HIS A 195 -3.50 13.56 5.02
C HIS A 195 -4.45 14.74 4.86
N ALA A 196 -3.94 15.95 4.62
CA ALA A 196 -4.74 17.16 4.39
C ALA A 196 -5.14 17.35 2.93
N SER A 197 -4.44 16.68 2.00
CA SER A 197 -4.67 16.83 0.58
C SER A 197 -5.94 16.11 0.12
N ARG A 198 -6.64 16.75 -0.82
CA ARG A 198 -7.78 16.18 -1.56
C ARG A 198 -7.36 15.61 -2.92
N LEU A 199 -6.05 15.55 -3.18
CA LEU A 199 -5.50 14.95 -4.38
C LEU A 199 -5.95 13.49 -4.49
N VAL A 200 -6.41 13.10 -5.68
CA VAL A 200 -6.76 11.72 -5.99
C VAL A 200 -5.52 11.00 -6.51
N ASP A 201 -5.17 9.89 -5.87
CA ASP A 201 -4.02 9.07 -6.26
C ASP A 201 -2.68 9.85 -6.38
N PRO A 202 -2.24 10.59 -5.33
CA PRO A 202 -1.05 11.44 -5.37
C PRO A 202 0.27 10.66 -5.33
N THR A 203 1.12 10.90 -6.32
CA THR A 203 2.55 10.52 -6.31
C THR A 203 3.35 11.66 -5.69
N VAL A 204 4.13 11.36 -4.65
CA VAL A 204 5.02 12.35 -4.04
C VAL A 204 6.29 12.47 -4.87
N ILE A 205 6.69 13.70 -5.16
CA ILE A 205 8.02 14.03 -5.70
C ILE A 205 8.68 14.96 -4.69
N PHE A 206 9.67 14.44 -3.97
CA PHE A 206 10.43 15.19 -2.99
C PHE A 206 11.80 15.57 -3.57
N ILE A 207 12.20 16.84 -3.43
CA ILE A 207 13.45 17.38 -3.98
C ILE A 207 14.27 17.91 -2.81
N GLY A 208 15.51 17.44 -2.69
CA GLY A 208 16.41 17.86 -1.62
C GLY A 208 17.87 17.49 -1.86
N ASP A 209 18.75 18.00 -1.01
CA ASP A 209 20.20 17.87 -1.11
C ASP A 209 20.85 17.40 0.21
N GLY A 210 20.20 17.68 1.34
CA GLY A 210 20.78 17.60 2.67
C GLY A 210 20.59 16.26 3.38
N ALA A 211 21.28 16.08 4.50
CA ALA A 211 21.13 14.85 5.29
C ALA A 211 19.74 14.70 5.95
N ASN A 212 19.04 15.81 6.22
CA ASN A 212 17.65 15.83 6.70
C ASN A 212 16.64 15.32 5.67
N ASP A 213 16.98 15.35 4.39
CA ASP A 213 16.15 14.87 3.28
C ASP A 213 16.15 13.35 3.13
N PHE A 214 17.03 12.67 3.86
CA PHE A 214 17.07 11.22 3.90
C PHE A 214 15.92 10.62 4.73
N CYS A 215 15.36 11.36 5.69
CA CYS A 215 14.28 10.85 6.55
C CYS A 215 13.02 10.43 5.75
N PRO A 216 12.52 11.22 4.76
CA PRO A 216 11.47 10.79 3.85
C PRO A 216 11.74 9.45 3.15
N VAL A 217 12.97 9.20 2.70
CA VAL A 217 13.37 7.96 2.00
C VAL A 217 13.18 6.73 2.89
N LEU A 218 13.47 6.86 4.19
CA LEU A 218 13.40 5.76 5.14
C LEU A 218 12.01 5.54 5.74
N ASN A 219 11.17 6.57 5.79
CA ASN A 219 9.95 6.54 6.60
C ASN A 219 8.67 6.82 5.83
N LEU A 220 8.73 7.38 4.61
CA LEU A 220 7.52 7.84 3.93
C LEU A 220 7.47 7.58 2.42
N LEU A 221 8.54 7.83 1.66
CA LEU A 221 8.49 7.75 0.19
C LEU A 221 8.34 6.28 -0.26
N ARG A 222 7.19 5.96 -0.86
CA ARG A 222 6.77 4.61 -1.26
C ARG A 222 7.39 4.22 -2.61
N PRO A 223 7.29 2.96 -3.08
CA PRO A 223 7.83 2.53 -4.36
C PRO A 223 7.37 3.38 -5.57
N ARG A 224 6.15 3.92 -5.53
CA ARG A 224 5.62 4.85 -6.54
C ARG A 224 6.21 6.27 -6.49
N ASP A 225 6.72 6.70 -5.34
CA ASP A 225 7.13 8.07 -5.07
C ASP A 225 8.58 8.31 -5.54
N TYR A 226 8.95 9.58 -5.66
CA TYR A 226 10.25 10.00 -6.17
C TYR A 226 11.00 10.88 -5.16
N LEU A 227 12.30 10.65 -5.08
CA LEU A 227 13.29 11.55 -4.53
C LEU A 227 14.14 12.08 -5.69
N PHE A 228 14.21 13.40 -5.87
CA PHE A 228 15.20 14.03 -6.72
C PHE A 228 16.32 14.57 -5.84
N ALA A 229 17.38 13.76 -5.71
CA ALA A 229 18.50 13.99 -4.81
C ALA A 229 19.61 14.77 -5.53
N ARG A 230 20.07 15.89 -4.96
CA ARG A 230 21.13 16.68 -5.58
C ARG A 230 22.46 15.92 -5.55
N ARG A 231 23.05 15.73 -6.73
CA ARG A 231 24.28 14.96 -6.94
C ARG A 231 25.46 15.67 -6.27
N GLY A 232 26.13 14.95 -5.38
CA GLY A 232 27.35 15.37 -4.68
C GLY A 232 27.13 16.07 -3.33
N PHE A 233 25.86 16.27 -2.98
CA PHE A 233 25.43 16.80 -1.69
C PHE A 233 25.29 15.68 -0.64
N PRO A 234 25.12 16.02 0.66
CA PRO A 234 25.08 15.02 1.73
C PRO A 234 24.09 13.88 1.52
N ILE A 235 22.91 14.15 0.95
CA ILE A 235 21.91 13.10 0.67
C ILE A 235 22.46 12.03 -0.29
N HIS A 236 23.24 12.42 -1.31
CA HIS A 236 23.83 11.50 -2.27
C HIS A 236 24.84 10.55 -1.62
N ARG A 237 25.59 11.05 -0.63
CA ARG A 237 26.57 10.24 0.12
C ARG A 237 25.86 9.20 1.00
N LEU A 238 24.75 9.58 1.65
CA LEU A 238 23.94 8.65 2.43
C LEU A 238 23.27 7.57 1.56
N LEU A 239 22.75 7.98 0.40
CA LEU A 239 22.09 7.06 -0.54
C LEU A 239 23.06 6.09 -1.23
N SER A 240 24.36 6.38 -1.23
CA SER A 240 25.39 5.55 -1.87
C SER A 240 26.22 4.73 -0.89
N ASP A 241 25.96 4.83 0.42
CA ASP A 241 26.68 4.08 1.45
C ASP A 241 26.44 2.57 1.32
N GLU A 242 27.53 1.82 1.10
CA GLU A 242 27.49 0.36 1.00
C GLU A 242 27.35 -0.33 2.37
N GLN A 243 27.75 0.36 3.45
CA GLN A 243 27.71 -0.18 4.80
C GLN A 243 26.35 0.02 5.45
N SER A 244 25.56 0.98 4.96
CA SER A 244 24.20 1.18 5.44
C SER A 244 23.31 0.02 4.97
N ALA A 245 22.94 -0.85 5.92
CA ALA A 245 21.89 -1.85 5.72
C ALA A 245 20.51 -1.20 5.45
N VAL A 246 20.40 0.12 5.64
CA VAL A 246 19.15 0.87 5.55
C VAL A 246 19.19 1.76 4.30
N GLY A 247 18.30 1.49 3.36
CA GLY A 247 18.09 2.30 2.16
C GLY A 247 16.59 2.58 1.97
N GLY A 248 16.21 3.07 0.79
CA GLY A 248 14.82 3.38 0.46
C GLY A 248 14.20 2.37 -0.50
N CYS A 249 12.87 2.39 -0.61
CA CYS A 249 12.15 1.65 -1.64
C CYS A 249 11.67 2.52 -2.81
N CYS A 250 11.74 3.86 -2.66
CA CYS A 250 11.26 4.83 -3.64
C CYS A 250 12.15 4.96 -4.88
N ARG A 251 11.63 5.72 -5.86
CA ARG A 251 12.39 6.13 -7.03
C ARG A 251 13.36 7.26 -6.64
N ILE A 252 14.61 7.21 -7.10
CA ILE A 252 15.67 8.18 -6.78
C ILE A 252 16.31 8.61 -8.09
N ASP A 253 16.15 9.88 -8.46
CA ASP A 253 16.86 10.50 -9.57
C ASP A 253 17.95 11.43 -9.02
N LEU A 254 19.09 11.48 -9.71
CA LEU A 254 20.23 12.30 -9.31
C LEU A 254 20.37 13.46 -10.29
N TRP A 255 20.31 14.69 -9.77
CA TRP A 255 20.38 15.91 -10.58
C TRP A 255 21.54 16.81 -10.14
N LEU A 256 22.18 17.49 -11.08
CA LEU A 256 23.28 18.42 -10.81
C LEU A 256 22.87 19.89 -10.86
N ASN A 257 21.93 20.24 -11.74
CA ASN A 257 21.44 21.61 -11.96
C ASN A 257 19.94 21.59 -12.32
N ALA A 258 19.29 22.75 -12.32
CA ALA A 258 17.85 22.85 -12.60
C ALA A 258 17.43 22.33 -13.99
N SER A 259 18.34 22.32 -14.98
CA SER A 259 18.04 21.76 -16.31
C SER A 259 17.88 20.25 -16.28
N GLU A 260 18.77 19.53 -15.58
CA GLU A 260 18.60 18.10 -15.32
C GLU A 260 17.33 17.82 -14.50
N LEU A 261 17.09 18.63 -13.44
CA LEU A 261 15.88 18.53 -12.62
C LEU A 261 14.59 18.70 -13.44
N LEU A 262 14.55 19.67 -14.36
CA LEU A 262 13.43 19.87 -15.28
C LEU A 262 13.21 18.65 -16.19
N GLN A 263 14.28 17.99 -16.63
CA GLN A 263 14.16 16.75 -17.41
C GLN A 263 13.59 15.60 -16.56
N SER A 264 14.00 15.49 -15.30
CA SER A 264 13.45 14.52 -14.34
C SER A 264 11.94 14.72 -14.15
N PHE A 265 11.49 15.96 -14.00
CA PHE A 265 10.06 16.30 -13.94
C PHE A 265 9.32 15.93 -15.23
N LYS A 266 9.84 16.32 -16.41
CA LYS A 266 9.23 16.01 -17.71
C LYS A 266 9.09 14.51 -17.95
N ARG A 267 10.09 13.72 -17.56
CA ARG A 267 10.07 12.26 -17.66
C ARG A 267 9.03 11.65 -16.74
N THR A 268 9.04 12.07 -15.47
CA THR A 268 8.17 11.52 -14.41
C THR A 268 6.70 11.86 -14.61
N MET A 269 6.41 13.07 -15.11
CA MET A 269 5.04 13.56 -15.35
C MET A 269 4.58 13.36 -16.81
N SER A 270 5.30 12.55 -17.59
CA SER A 270 4.92 12.24 -18.98
C SER A 270 3.59 11.49 -19.02
N PRO A 271 2.67 11.80 -19.95
CA PRO A 271 1.42 11.06 -20.13
C PRO A 271 1.63 9.54 -20.31
N ALA A 272 2.72 9.12 -20.95
CA ALA A 272 3.05 7.72 -21.20
C ALA A 272 3.39 6.92 -19.92
N GLU A 273 3.78 7.61 -18.85
CA GLU A 273 4.08 7.03 -17.54
C GLU A 273 2.88 7.09 -16.58
N ARG A 274 1.76 7.72 -17.00
CA ARG A 274 0.57 7.82 -16.15
C ARG A 274 -0.17 6.50 -16.06
N LEU A 275 -0.72 6.25 -14.88
CA LEU A 275 -1.54 5.07 -14.63
C LEU A 275 -2.97 5.27 -15.16
N PRO A 276 -3.64 4.19 -15.62
CA PRO A 276 -5.04 4.27 -16.01
C PRO A 276 -5.94 4.67 -14.84
N THR A 277 -7.14 5.15 -15.13
CA THR A 277 -8.14 5.50 -14.11
C THR A 277 -8.45 4.31 -13.20
N LEU A 278 -8.57 4.57 -11.89
CA LEU A 278 -9.05 3.62 -10.91
C LEU A 278 -10.48 3.17 -11.25
N VAL A 279 -10.75 1.88 -11.11
CA VAL A 279 -12.10 1.31 -11.22
C VAL A 279 -12.93 1.75 -10.01
N ARG A 280 -14.14 2.27 -10.20
CA ARG A 280 -15.05 2.69 -9.11
C ARG A 280 -16.12 1.64 -8.83
N LEU A 281 -16.76 1.73 -7.67
CA LEU A 281 -17.92 0.90 -7.35
C LEU A 281 -19.06 1.05 -8.37
N ARG A 282 -19.13 2.15 -9.13
CA ARG A 282 -20.05 2.37 -10.25
C ARG A 282 -19.44 3.28 -11.33
N ASP A 283 -18.94 2.72 -12.43
CA ASP A 283 -18.37 3.54 -13.53
C ASP A 283 -19.26 3.63 -14.79
N ALA A 284 -20.18 2.69 -15.00
CA ALA A 284 -20.99 2.67 -16.22
C ALA A 284 -22.46 2.38 -15.92
N GLY A 285 -22.76 1.37 -15.11
CA GLY A 285 -24.14 1.05 -14.80
C GLY A 285 -24.37 -0.10 -13.81
N PRO A 286 -25.64 -0.49 -13.61
CA PRO A 286 -26.06 -1.31 -12.48
C PRO A 286 -25.67 -2.79 -12.60
N ARG A 287 -25.21 -3.23 -13.78
CA ARG A 287 -24.91 -4.66 -14.06
C ARG A 287 -23.45 -5.02 -13.90
N GLU A 288 -22.58 -4.02 -13.74
CA GLU A 288 -21.17 -4.24 -13.43
C GLU A 288 -21.05 -5.02 -12.12
N PHE A 289 -20.13 -5.98 -12.07
CA PHE A 289 -19.99 -6.86 -10.91
C PHE A 289 -19.69 -6.09 -9.62
N ARG A 290 -18.92 -5.00 -9.72
CA ARG A 290 -18.63 -4.09 -8.62
C ARG A 290 -19.85 -3.32 -8.13
N THR A 291 -20.75 -2.92 -9.04
CA THR A 291 -22.03 -2.30 -8.66
C THR A 291 -22.95 -3.32 -7.97
N VAL A 292 -22.97 -4.56 -8.44
CA VAL A 292 -23.69 -5.67 -7.77
C VAL A 292 -23.08 -5.96 -6.39
N THR A 293 -21.75 -5.94 -6.29
CA THR A 293 -21.04 -6.12 -5.02
C THR A 293 -21.45 -5.05 -4.01
N LEU A 294 -21.48 -3.77 -4.42
CA LEU A 294 -21.95 -2.67 -3.59
C LEU A 294 -23.39 -2.85 -3.12
N ARG A 295 -24.31 -3.12 -4.06
CA ARG A 295 -25.76 -3.02 -3.79
C ARG A 295 -26.37 -4.28 -3.19
N GLN A 296 -25.73 -5.43 -3.35
CA GLN A 296 -26.28 -6.73 -2.95
C GLN A 296 -25.34 -7.48 -2.00
N ARG A 297 -24.10 -7.75 -2.43
CA ARG A 297 -23.19 -8.64 -1.68
C ARG A 297 -22.72 -8.03 -0.36
N ILE A 298 -22.35 -6.76 -0.35
CA ILE A 298 -21.96 -6.05 0.89
C ILE A 298 -23.13 -6.07 1.91
N PRO A 299 -24.36 -5.67 1.55
CA PRO A 299 -25.52 -5.84 2.41
C PRO A 299 -25.74 -7.26 2.95
N GLU A 300 -25.65 -8.27 2.09
CA GLU A 300 -25.82 -9.68 2.47
C GLU A 300 -24.78 -10.14 3.50
N ILE A 301 -23.51 -9.74 3.33
CA ILE A 301 -22.43 -10.05 4.28
C ILE A 301 -22.73 -9.41 5.64
N ILE A 302 -23.13 -8.13 5.68
CA ILE A 302 -23.45 -7.44 6.93
C ILE A 302 -24.63 -8.13 7.62
N GLU A 303 -25.73 -8.38 6.90
CA GLU A 303 -26.94 -8.97 7.47
C GLU A 303 -26.70 -10.38 8.01
N ARG A 304 -25.97 -11.23 7.26
CA ARG A 304 -25.60 -12.58 7.71
C ARG A 304 -24.74 -12.55 8.97
N THR A 305 -23.66 -11.78 8.94
CA THR A 305 -22.69 -11.72 10.05
C THR A 305 -23.33 -11.10 11.30
N LEU A 306 -24.15 -10.07 11.14
CA LEU A 306 -24.85 -9.42 12.25
C LEU A 306 -25.82 -10.36 12.93
N LYS A 307 -26.55 -11.18 12.15
CA LYS A 307 -27.47 -12.19 12.69
C LYS A 307 -26.75 -13.20 13.59
N GLU A 308 -25.52 -13.57 13.25
CA GLU A 308 -24.72 -14.52 14.03
C GLU A 308 -24.05 -13.90 15.27
N ASN A 309 -23.92 -12.58 15.30
CA ASN A 309 -23.20 -11.85 16.33
C ASN A 309 -24.10 -10.89 17.14
N GLU A 310 -25.43 -10.98 16.99
CA GLU A 310 -26.36 -9.95 17.48
C GLU A 310 -26.24 -9.71 18.99
N GLU A 311 -26.05 -10.77 19.77
CA GLU A 311 -25.88 -10.73 21.23
C GLU A 311 -24.58 -10.04 21.67
N HIS A 312 -23.59 -10.00 20.77
CA HIS A 312 -22.25 -9.48 21.03
C HIS A 312 -21.99 -8.12 20.35
N THR A 313 -22.98 -7.55 19.67
CA THR A 313 -22.91 -6.24 19.03
C THR A 313 -23.82 -5.28 19.77
N THR A 314 -23.34 -4.08 20.11
CA THR A 314 -24.13 -3.10 20.89
C THR A 314 -25.34 -2.58 20.13
N ALA A 315 -26.31 -2.01 20.84
CA ALA A 315 -27.47 -1.40 20.20
C ALA A 315 -27.08 -0.32 19.16
N GLU A 316 -26.05 0.47 19.47
CA GLU A 316 -25.52 1.49 18.56
C GLU A 316 -24.78 0.87 17.37
N GLY A 317 -23.92 -0.13 17.59
CA GLY A 317 -23.29 -0.88 16.49
C GLY A 317 -24.34 -1.47 15.54
N ARG A 318 -25.39 -2.10 16.06
CA ARG A 318 -26.51 -2.63 15.26
C ARG A 318 -27.24 -1.54 14.47
N ARG A 319 -27.43 -0.35 15.05
CA ARG A 319 -28.07 0.79 14.38
C ARG A 319 -27.21 1.28 13.20
N LEU A 320 -25.92 1.44 13.41
CA LEU A 320 -24.96 1.89 12.39
C LEU A 320 -24.80 0.87 11.26
N LEU A 321 -24.78 -0.43 11.56
CA LEU A 321 -24.72 -1.48 10.55
C LEU A 321 -25.97 -1.50 9.65
N ARG A 322 -27.17 -1.34 10.23
CA ARG A 322 -28.41 -1.20 9.44
C ARG A 322 -28.38 0.05 8.55
N ALA A 323 -27.85 1.16 9.05
CA ALA A 323 -27.68 2.37 8.25
C ALA A 323 -26.66 2.17 7.10
N LEU A 324 -25.58 1.41 7.34
CA LEU A 324 -24.58 1.08 6.33
C LEU A 324 -25.15 0.19 5.23
N VAL A 325 -25.99 -0.79 5.57
CA VAL A 325 -26.76 -1.61 4.62
C VAL A 325 -27.61 -0.73 3.70
N GLU A 326 -28.38 0.20 4.27
CA GLU A 326 -29.24 1.09 3.48
C GLU A 326 -28.42 2.05 2.61
N ALA A 327 -27.33 2.60 3.16
CA ALA A 327 -26.46 3.52 2.44
C ALA A 327 -25.79 2.86 1.22
N THR A 328 -25.33 1.62 1.35
CA THR A 328 -24.71 0.87 0.25
C THR A 328 -25.72 0.45 -0.82
N ARG A 329 -26.91 -0.04 -0.43
CA ARG A 329 -28.02 -0.37 -1.36
C ARG A 329 -28.45 0.80 -2.24
N ASN A 330 -28.51 1.99 -1.65
CA ASN A 330 -29.01 3.22 -2.28
C ASN A 330 -27.92 4.11 -2.89
N ASN A 331 -26.65 3.69 -2.86
CA ASN A 331 -25.54 4.53 -3.29
C ASN A 331 -25.56 5.92 -2.58
N ALA A 332 -25.81 5.92 -1.26
CA ALA A 332 -25.83 7.13 -0.46
C ALA A 332 -24.42 7.65 -0.16
N ALA A 333 -24.33 8.76 0.58
CA ALA A 333 -23.06 9.30 1.05
C ALA A 333 -22.30 8.29 1.93
N VAL A 334 -20.98 8.24 1.76
CA VAL A 334 -20.07 7.43 2.57
C VAL A 334 -20.04 7.98 4.00
N ALA A 335 -20.14 7.09 4.99
CA ALA A 335 -20.11 7.47 6.39
C ALA A 335 -18.67 7.71 6.90
N PRO A 336 -18.46 8.67 7.81
CA PRO A 336 -17.21 8.78 8.57
C PRO A 336 -16.97 7.54 9.44
N LEU A 337 -15.73 7.30 9.85
CA LEU A 337 -15.43 6.28 10.87
C LEU A 337 -15.99 6.73 12.24
N PRO A 338 -16.27 5.80 13.17
CA PRO A 338 -16.59 6.16 14.55
C PRO A 338 -15.62 7.17 15.15
N GLY A 339 -16.15 8.26 15.71
CA GLY A 339 -15.36 9.32 16.34
C GLY A 339 -14.97 10.44 15.39
N GLN A 340 -15.27 10.30 14.09
CA GLN A 340 -15.05 11.34 13.10
C GLN A 340 -16.32 12.10 12.74
N GLN A 341 -16.19 13.42 12.54
CA GLN A 341 -17.30 14.26 12.13
C GLN A 341 -17.49 14.20 10.61
N PHE A 342 -16.40 14.14 9.85
CA PHE A 342 -16.38 14.03 8.40
C PHE A 342 -15.55 12.83 7.91
N VAL A 343 -15.79 12.41 6.67
CA VAL A 343 -14.95 11.39 6.02
C VAL A 343 -13.52 11.92 5.82
N PRO A 344 -12.49 11.06 5.85
CA PRO A 344 -11.11 11.46 5.61
C PRO A 344 -10.92 12.31 4.33
N PRO A 345 -10.02 13.33 4.32
CA PRO A 345 -9.82 14.22 3.17
C PRO A 345 -9.54 13.51 1.83
N TRP A 346 -8.85 12.37 1.86
CA TRP A 346 -8.59 11.56 0.67
C TRP A 346 -9.89 11.01 0.04
N LEU A 347 -10.94 10.74 0.83
CA LEU A 347 -12.27 10.37 0.33
C LEU A 347 -13.03 11.58 -0.20
N GLN A 348 -12.91 12.74 0.46
CA GLN A 348 -13.57 13.98 0.03
C GLN A 348 -13.18 14.37 -1.40
N GLY A 349 -11.93 14.10 -1.81
CA GLY A 349 -11.46 14.31 -3.19
C GLY A 349 -12.30 13.60 -4.26
N TYR A 350 -12.95 12.48 -3.92
CA TYR A 350 -13.80 11.73 -4.84
C TYR A 350 -15.19 12.34 -5.06
N ALA A 351 -15.65 13.23 -4.18
CA ALA A 351 -16.98 13.83 -4.28
C ALA A 351 -17.16 14.71 -5.54
N PHE A 352 -16.06 15.24 -6.08
CA PHE A 352 -16.04 16.20 -7.18
C PHE A 352 -15.65 15.59 -8.53
N LEU A 353 -15.47 14.27 -8.61
CA LEU A 353 -15.04 13.62 -9.85
C LEU A 353 -16.16 13.64 -10.89
N PRO A 354 -15.91 14.16 -12.10
CA PRO A 354 -16.95 14.32 -13.12
C PRO A 354 -17.36 13.01 -13.81
N GLU A 355 -16.62 11.90 -13.62
CA GLU A 355 -16.94 10.66 -14.31
C GLU A 355 -18.03 9.83 -13.59
N PHE A 356 -19.20 9.74 -14.22
CA PHE A 356 -20.13 8.59 -14.26
C PHE A 356 -21.02 8.14 -13.10
N ASP A 357 -21.15 8.87 -12.01
CA ASP A 357 -22.39 8.69 -11.24
C ASP A 357 -23.51 9.47 -11.95
N THR A 358 -24.21 8.77 -12.85
CA THR A 358 -25.26 9.25 -13.77
C THR A 358 -26.39 10.04 -13.12
N ASP A 359 -26.43 10.08 -11.80
CA ASP A 359 -27.33 10.93 -11.02
C ASP A 359 -26.77 12.35 -10.85
N VAL A 360 -26.48 13.00 -11.99
CA VAL A 360 -26.01 14.39 -12.07
C VAL A 360 -27.05 15.35 -11.47
N HIS A 361 -28.34 14.98 -11.56
CA HIS A 361 -29.43 15.71 -10.92
C HIS A 361 -29.30 15.70 -9.40
N MET A 362 -29.01 14.55 -8.79
CA MET A 362 -28.78 14.45 -7.36
C MET A 362 -27.53 15.22 -6.90
N LEU A 363 -26.45 15.26 -7.70
CA LEU A 363 -25.26 16.08 -7.40
C LEU A 363 -25.55 17.59 -7.42
N ASN A 364 -26.42 18.04 -8.32
CA ASN A 364 -26.84 19.45 -8.37
C ASN A 364 -27.78 19.79 -7.23
N GLU A 365 -28.71 18.90 -6.86
CA GLU A 365 -29.56 19.07 -5.68
C GLU A 365 -28.75 19.06 -4.37
N GLN A 366 -27.79 18.14 -4.22
CA GLN A 366 -26.88 18.11 -3.05
C GLN A 366 -26.12 19.43 -2.93
N ARG A 367 -25.56 19.92 -4.04
CA ARG A 367 -24.86 21.22 -4.07
C ARG A 367 -25.78 22.38 -3.74
N GLN A 368 -27.01 22.41 -4.25
CA GLN A 368 -27.97 23.49 -3.97
C GLN A 368 -28.44 23.49 -2.51
N ARG A 369 -28.74 22.32 -1.94
CA ARG A 369 -29.14 22.20 -0.53
C ARG A 369 -28.02 22.61 0.41
N GLN A 370 -26.78 22.28 0.09
CA GLN A 370 -25.62 22.59 0.94
C GLN A 370 -25.08 24.02 0.72
N GLN A 371 -25.28 24.63 -0.46
CA GLN A 371 -25.01 26.07 -0.66
C GLN A 371 -25.94 26.98 0.16
N GLN A 372 -27.06 26.46 0.67
CA GLN A 372 -27.94 27.18 1.60
C GLN A 372 -27.46 27.08 3.05
N GLU A 373 -26.54 26.16 3.37
CA GLU A 373 -25.90 26.02 4.68
C GLU A 373 -24.53 26.72 4.66
N VAL A 374 -24.45 27.88 5.32
CA VAL A 374 -23.25 28.73 5.38
C VAL A 374 -22.09 27.99 6.09
N ASN A 375 -20.88 28.09 5.50
CA ASN A 375 -19.54 27.56 5.88
C ASN A 375 -19.14 26.23 5.22
N ASP A 376 -18.23 26.30 4.22
CA ASP A 376 -17.34 25.23 3.70
C ASP A 376 -17.77 23.78 4.01
N ALA A 377 -18.98 23.40 3.63
CA ALA A 377 -19.54 22.10 3.96
C ALA A 377 -18.70 21.01 3.29
N VAL A 378 -18.01 20.21 4.11
CA VAL A 378 -17.22 19.06 3.66
C VAL A 378 -18.15 18.03 3.01
N ILE A 379 -17.97 17.78 1.71
CA ILE A 379 -18.83 16.87 0.96
C ILE A 379 -18.24 15.45 1.00
N ALA A 380 -18.94 14.53 1.65
CA ALA A 380 -18.65 13.11 1.53
C ALA A 380 -19.04 12.59 0.14
N PRO A 381 -18.19 11.78 -0.52
CA PRO A 381 -18.57 11.13 -1.78
C PRO A 381 -19.72 10.14 -1.53
N ARG A 382 -20.47 9.80 -2.57
CA ARG A 382 -21.34 8.64 -2.59
C ARG A 382 -20.53 7.36 -2.79
N TRP A 383 -21.04 6.22 -2.34
CA TRP A 383 -20.37 4.93 -2.49
C TRP A 383 -19.97 4.59 -3.94
N GLY A 384 -20.75 5.00 -4.94
CA GLY A 384 -20.46 4.77 -6.35
C GLY A 384 -19.33 5.63 -6.90
N GLN A 385 -18.98 6.73 -6.22
CA GLN A 385 -17.94 7.67 -6.66
C GLN A 385 -16.53 7.23 -6.22
N ILE A 386 -16.41 6.39 -5.19
CA ILE A 386 -15.12 5.97 -4.65
C ILE A 386 -14.58 4.77 -5.45
N PRO A 387 -13.24 4.60 -5.53
CA PRO A 387 -12.62 3.45 -6.16
C PRO A 387 -13.11 2.15 -5.51
N TRP A 388 -13.30 1.10 -6.30
CA TRP A 388 -13.80 -0.17 -5.81
C TRP A 388 -12.87 -0.77 -4.76
N LEU A 389 -11.57 -0.86 -5.06
CA LEU A 389 -10.59 -1.40 -4.11
C LEU A 389 -10.58 -0.61 -2.79
N GLN A 390 -10.28 0.69 -2.84
CA GLN A 390 -10.17 1.52 -1.64
C GLN A 390 -11.50 1.62 -0.87
N GLY A 391 -12.62 1.69 -1.59
CA GLY A 391 -13.95 1.79 -1.02
C GLY A 391 -14.41 0.51 -0.32
N GLU A 392 -14.13 -0.66 -0.91
CA GLU A 392 -14.46 -1.95 -0.29
C GLU A 392 -13.61 -2.19 0.98
N ILE A 393 -12.33 -1.79 0.97
CA ILE A 393 -11.48 -1.85 2.16
C ILE A 393 -11.97 -0.90 3.25
N TYR A 394 -12.32 0.34 2.90
CA TYR A 394 -12.90 1.30 3.84
C TYR A 394 -14.24 0.79 4.42
N PHE A 395 -15.05 0.10 3.61
CA PHE A 395 -16.24 -0.60 4.10
C PHE A 395 -15.91 -1.62 5.21
N TYR A 396 -14.90 -2.47 5.03
CA TYR A 396 -14.51 -3.44 6.07
C TYR A 396 -14.01 -2.76 7.34
N HIS A 397 -13.40 -1.58 7.26
CA HIS A 397 -13.06 -0.75 8.42
C HIS A 397 -14.29 -0.25 9.17
N LEU A 398 -15.27 0.31 8.46
CA LEU A 398 -16.56 0.70 9.06
C LEU A 398 -17.24 -0.50 9.70
N PHE A 399 -17.29 -1.63 8.98
CA PHE A 399 -17.94 -2.84 9.43
C PHE A 399 -17.30 -3.37 10.72
N ALA A 400 -15.98 -3.57 10.73
CA ALA A 400 -15.26 -4.07 11.90
C ALA A 400 -15.40 -3.14 13.11
N GLN A 401 -15.30 -1.82 12.91
CA GLN A 401 -15.45 -0.85 13.99
C GLN A 401 -16.88 -0.76 14.52
N TYR A 402 -17.91 -0.85 13.69
CA TYR A 402 -19.30 -0.90 14.14
C TYR A 402 -19.62 -2.19 14.90
N MET A 403 -19.05 -3.33 14.46
CA MET A 403 -19.20 -4.62 15.16
C MET A 403 -18.58 -4.58 16.56
N MET A 404 -17.46 -3.86 16.72
CA MET A 404 -16.72 -3.72 17.97
C MET A 404 -17.03 -2.42 18.73
N LEU A 405 -18.05 -1.63 18.36
CA LEU A 405 -18.33 -0.38 19.06
C LEU A 405 -18.90 -0.64 20.47
N ALA A 406 -18.38 0.02 21.50
CA ALA A 406 -18.85 -0.13 22.89
C ALA A 406 -20.12 0.69 23.18
N GLU A 407 -20.91 0.28 24.20
CA GLU A 407 -22.09 1.06 24.61
C GLU A 407 -21.64 2.38 25.24
N GLY A 408 -22.18 3.50 24.75
CA GLY A 408 -21.75 4.82 25.19
C GLY A 408 -20.50 5.36 24.46
N GLY A 409 -20.06 4.73 23.36
CA GLY A 409 -19.02 5.21 22.45
C GLY A 409 -19.34 6.50 21.68
N GLY A 410 -20.21 7.36 22.23
CA GLY A 410 -20.29 8.77 21.84
C GLY A 410 -19.69 9.57 22.99
N CYS A 411 -18.63 10.34 22.71
CA CYS A 411 -17.91 11.10 23.73
C CYS A 411 -18.92 11.84 24.64
N LYS A 412 -19.00 11.44 25.91
CA LYS A 412 -19.66 12.26 26.93
C LYS A 412 -18.79 13.50 27.07
N ASN A 413 -19.28 14.62 26.54
CA ASN A 413 -18.65 15.92 26.67
C ASN A 413 -18.28 16.20 28.15
N GLY A 414 -17.01 16.02 28.51
CA GLY A 414 -16.49 16.34 29.85
C GLY A 414 -15.37 15.42 30.31
N GLU A 415 -14.15 15.97 30.37
CA GLU A 415 -13.03 15.54 31.22
C GLU A 415 -12.21 14.28 30.87
N THR A 416 -12.04 13.89 29.59
CA THR A 416 -10.95 12.95 29.22
C THR A 416 -9.64 13.71 28.93
N ALA A 417 -8.55 13.27 29.55
CA ALA A 417 -7.23 13.90 29.40
C ALA A 417 -6.71 13.72 27.96
N ALA A 418 -5.88 14.65 27.47
CA ALA A 418 -5.39 14.63 26.08
C ALA A 418 -4.62 13.34 25.73
N ASP A 419 -3.98 12.69 26.71
CA ASP A 419 -3.21 11.45 26.56
C ASP A 419 -4.10 10.20 26.41
N GLU A 420 -5.43 10.36 26.53
CA GLU A 420 -6.41 9.29 26.39
C GLU A 420 -7.04 9.23 24.99
N TRP A 421 -6.47 9.89 23.97
CA TRP A 421 -7.02 9.90 22.61
C TRP A 421 -6.03 9.29 21.61
N VAL A 422 -6.53 8.39 20.75
CA VAL A 422 -5.77 7.72 19.68
C VAL A 422 -6.33 8.08 18.32
N PRO A 423 -5.47 8.23 17.29
CA PRO A 423 -5.97 8.51 15.96
C PRO A 423 -6.70 7.31 15.36
N ASN A 424 -7.92 7.57 14.91
CA ASN A 424 -8.72 6.67 14.08
C ASN A 424 -8.46 7.06 12.61
N LEU A 425 -7.25 6.81 12.11
CA LEU A 425 -6.85 7.00 10.71
C LEU A 425 -6.90 5.72 9.82
N VAL A 426 -7.77 5.74 8.79
CA VAL A 426 -7.74 4.81 7.64
C VAL A 426 -7.35 5.60 6.39
N THR A 427 -6.25 5.21 5.75
CA THR A 427 -5.66 6.00 4.66
C THR A 427 -5.05 5.12 3.57
N PRO A 428 -5.16 5.50 2.27
CA PRO A 428 -4.51 4.79 1.19
C PRO A 428 -3.00 4.95 1.20
N TYR A 429 -2.48 5.92 1.97
CA TYR A 429 -1.05 6.23 1.93
C TYR A 429 -0.19 5.29 2.76
N ALA A 430 -0.79 4.50 3.66
CA ALA A 430 -0.12 3.52 4.53
C ALA A 430 1.22 4.00 5.14
N ILE A 431 1.36 5.30 5.42
CA ILE A 431 2.64 5.96 5.73
C ILE A 431 3.18 5.70 7.16
N CYS A 432 2.41 5.03 8.02
CA CYS A 432 2.75 4.85 9.42
C CYS A 432 2.97 3.37 9.75
N SER A 433 4.20 3.02 10.10
CA SER A 433 4.45 1.91 11.02
C SER A 433 4.06 2.36 12.42
N PRO A 434 3.42 1.53 13.27
CA PRO A 434 3.45 1.77 14.70
C PRO A 434 4.92 1.71 15.14
N ILE A 435 5.54 2.88 15.34
CA ILE A 435 6.83 3.02 16.03
C ILE A 435 6.58 2.56 17.46
N GLY A 436 6.72 1.25 17.67
CA GLY A 436 6.34 0.52 18.89
C GLY A 436 6.59 -0.98 18.80
N THR A 437 6.89 -1.56 17.63
CA THR A 437 7.43 -2.92 17.55
C THR A 437 8.92 -2.90 17.93
N HIS A 438 9.23 -3.33 19.15
CA HIS A 438 10.58 -3.69 19.55
C HIS A 438 11.07 -4.88 18.71
N ASP A 439 11.62 -4.63 17.52
CA ASP A 439 12.56 -5.57 16.92
C ASP A 439 13.88 -5.44 17.67
N CYS A 440 14.11 -6.36 18.61
CA CYS A 440 15.44 -6.66 19.10
C CYS A 440 16.22 -7.35 17.95
N PRO A 441 17.33 -6.79 17.44
CA PRO A 441 18.13 -7.39 16.36
C PRO A 441 18.79 -8.75 16.72
N LEU A 442 18.45 -9.33 17.88
CA LEU A 442 19.06 -10.53 18.45
C LEU A 442 18.03 -11.58 18.94
N ALA A 443 16.73 -11.42 18.66
CA ALA A 443 15.72 -12.39 19.11
C ALA A 443 15.75 -13.67 18.26
N THR A 444 16.30 -14.74 18.83
CA THR A 444 16.42 -16.10 18.27
C THR A 444 15.16 -16.97 18.42
N HIS A 445 14.00 -16.37 18.71
CA HIS A 445 12.74 -17.08 18.95
C HIS A 445 11.60 -16.41 18.21
N ALA A 446 10.75 -17.17 17.52
CA ALA A 446 9.55 -16.60 16.91
C ALA A 446 8.61 -16.09 17.99
N VAL A 447 8.53 -14.77 18.04
CA VAL A 447 7.40 -14.09 18.66
C VAL A 447 6.30 -14.14 17.61
N MET A 448 5.18 -14.81 17.91
CA MET A 448 3.91 -14.44 17.29
C MET A 448 3.66 -13.00 17.70
N ALA A 449 4.06 -12.05 16.87
CA ALA A 449 3.79 -10.64 17.09
C ALA A 449 2.34 -10.34 16.70
N ALA A 450 1.38 -10.92 17.44
CA ALA A 450 0.01 -10.44 17.49
C ALA A 450 -0.04 -9.30 18.52
N GLY A 451 0.51 -8.14 18.14
CA GLY A 451 0.42 -6.93 18.95
C GLY A 451 -1.01 -6.41 18.91
N GLY A 452 -1.78 -6.68 19.97
CA GLY A 452 -2.95 -5.90 20.35
C GLY A 452 -3.98 -5.71 19.24
N ALA A 453 -4.66 -6.79 18.92
CA ALA A 453 -5.93 -6.73 18.23
C ALA A 453 -6.91 -5.88 19.07
N THR A 454 -7.21 -4.68 18.58
CA THR A 454 -8.31 -3.74 18.88
C THR A 454 -8.19 -2.68 17.77
N PRO A 455 -9.23 -1.91 17.40
CA PRO A 455 -9.11 -0.85 16.40
C PRO A 455 -8.24 0.33 16.87
N PHE A 456 -7.07 0.08 17.44
CA PHE A 456 -5.96 1.01 17.38
C PHE A 456 -5.40 0.91 15.98
N GLN A 457 -5.93 1.74 15.10
CA GLN A 457 -5.40 1.94 13.77
C GLN A 457 -3.97 2.44 13.89
N SER A 458 -3.02 1.50 13.95
CA SER A 458 -1.65 1.53 13.42
C SER A 458 -0.91 2.87 13.42
N PHE A 459 -1.16 3.67 14.44
CA PHE A 459 -0.46 4.88 14.76
C PHE A 459 -0.47 4.97 16.28
N ASP A 460 0.67 4.68 16.87
CA ASP A 460 0.99 5.13 18.20
C ASP A 460 1.63 6.53 18.05
N PRO A 461 0.88 7.65 18.07
CA PRO A 461 1.47 8.96 18.22
C PRO A 461 1.96 9.21 19.63
N SER A 462 1.94 8.26 20.57
CA SER A 462 2.51 8.51 21.90
C SER A 462 4.00 8.82 21.79
N PHE A 463 4.63 8.45 20.67
CA PHE A 463 5.91 8.98 20.26
C PHE A 463 5.86 10.54 20.10
N LEU A 464 4.83 11.10 19.48
CA LEU A 464 4.51 12.54 19.43
C LEU A 464 4.02 13.15 20.76
N ALA A 465 3.91 12.38 21.86
CA ALA A 465 3.27 12.83 23.10
C ALA A 465 3.79 12.16 24.41
N LYS A 466 5.05 11.70 24.49
CA LYS A 466 5.63 11.10 25.71
C LYS A 466 6.94 11.71 26.16
N ASP A 467 6.80 12.82 26.86
CA ASP A 467 7.63 13.26 27.97
C ASP A 467 6.77 14.21 28.80
N GLY A 468 6.03 13.62 29.75
CA GLY A 468 5.04 14.24 30.64
C GLY A 468 5.60 15.28 31.61
N SER A 469 6.30 16.28 31.09
CA SER A 469 6.63 17.52 31.80
C SER A 469 6.06 18.71 31.04
N THR A 470 5.00 19.27 31.61
CA THR A 470 4.51 20.66 31.43
C THR A 470 4.01 21.06 30.03
N PHE A 471 2.75 20.73 29.74
CA PHE A 471 1.92 21.56 28.86
C PHE A 471 1.41 22.77 29.66
N ALA A 472 2.09 23.91 29.47
CA ALA A 472 1.50 25.22 29.66
C ALA A 472 1.20 25.80 28.27
N SER A 473 -0.02 26.29 28.12
CA SER A 473 -0.60 27.13 27.08
C SER A 473 0.33 27.72 25.99
N ASP A 474 -0.19 27.62 24.75
CA ASP A 474 0.02 28.49 23.58
C ASP A 474 1.18 28.20 22.60
N GLY A 475 0.80 27.95 21.33
CA GLY A 475 1.54 28.45 20.18
C GLY A 475 2.13 27.44 19.19
N VAL A 476 1.35 27.04 18.17
CA VAL A 476 1.84 26.95 16.79
C VAL A 476 0.80 27.63 15.89
N VAL A 477 0.96 28.94 15.75
CA VAL A 477 0.29 29.75 14.73
C VAL A 477 1.29 29.87 13.59
N VAL A 478 1.02 29.21 12.46
CA VAL A 478 1.54 29.69 11.18
C VAL A 478 0.55 30.75 10.72
N GLN A 479 0.99 32.01 10.69
CA GLN A 479 0.30 33.11 9.99
C GLN A 479 0.06 32.66 8.53
N GLU A 480 -1.10 32.76 7.91
CA GLU A 480 -2.35 33.47 8.18
C GLU A 480 -3.52 32.45 8.12
N GLY A 481 -4.36 32.36 9.15
CA GLY A 481 -5.56 31.49 9.12
C GLY A 481 -5.45 30.14 9.85
N ARG A 482 -5.21 30.21 11.16
CA ARG A 482 -5.49 29.25 12.25
C ARG A 482 -6.08 27.87 11.88
N ILE A 483 -5.24 26.87 11.67
CA ILE A 483 -5.57 25.45 11.93
C ILE A 483 -4.34 24.83 12.59
N SER A 484 -4.42 24.41 13.86
CA SER A 484 -3.29 23.73 14.53
C SER A 484 -3.09 22.34 13.93
N TYR A 485 -1.92 21.69 14.09
CA TYR A 485 -1.80 20.29 13.65
C TYR A 485 -2.81 19.38 14.37
N ARG A 486 -3.20 19.72 15.60
CA ARG A 486 -4.35 19.09 16.26
C ARG A 486 -5.65 19.43 15.54
N ASP A 487 -5.87 20.60 14.98
CA ASP A 487 -7.09 20.86 14.19
C ASP A 487 -7.00 20.27 12.77
N ILE A 488 -5.79 20.00 12.25
CA ILE A 488 -5.55 19.27 11.00
C ILE A 488 -5.74 17.75 11.21
N ALA A 489 -5.32 17.22 12.35
CA ALA A 489 -5.34 15.78 12.67
C ALA A 489 -6.52 15.34 13.55
N ALA A 490 -6.84 16.13 14.58
CA ALA A 490 -8.05 16.04 15.43
C ALA A 490 -9.25 16.79 14.86
N GLY A 491 -9.10 17.44 13.70
CA GLY A 491 -10.24 17.97 12.94
C GLY A 491 -11.27 16.91 12.61
N ASP A 492 -10.90 15.62 12.63
CA ASP A 492 -11.86 14.53 12.50
C ASP A 492 -11.42 13.18 13.07
N CYS A 493 -10.15 12.90 13.34
CA CYS A 493 -9.72 11.49 13.37
C CYS A 493 -9.25 10.99 14.74
N ILE A 494 -9.96 11.25 15.85
CA ILE A 494 -9.57 10.73 17.18
C ILE A 494 -10.69 9.97 17.89
N ALA A 495 -10.33 8.88 18.55
CA ALA A 495 -11.20 8.13 19.45
C ALA A 495 -10.54 7.99 20.84
N PRO A 496 -11.30 7.92 21.94
CA PRO A 496 -10.76 7.59 23.25
C PRO A 496 -10.01 6.24 23.21
N LEU A 497 -8.81 6.23 23.79
CA LEU A 497 -7.90 5.08 23.91
C LEU A 497 -8.59 3.92 24.61
N HIS A 498 -9.40 4.17 25.65
CA HIS A 498 -10.04 3.11 26.42
C HIS A 498 -11.56 3.21 26.35
N GLY A 499 -12.22 2.05 26.25
CA GLY A 499 -13.68 1.93 26.38
C GLY A 499 -14.49 2.42 25.17
N TYR A 500 -13.87 2.97 24.13
CA TYR A 500 -14.58 3.38 22.93
C TYR A 500 -14.98 2.20 22.04
N PHE A 501 -14.07 1.24 21.89
CA PHE A 501 -14.31 -0.05 21.27
C PHE A 501 -14.29 -1.16 22.32
N GLN A 502 -15.08 -2.20 22.09
CA GLN A 502 -14.96 -3.49 22.75
C GLN A 502 -13.59 -4.11 22.44
N PRO A 503 -13.10 -5.03 23.30
CA PRO A 503 -11.93 -5.84 22.98
C PRO A 503 -12.10 -6.55 21.65
N TYR A 504 -10.98 -6.79 20.97
CA TYR A 504 -11.02 -7.47 19.68
C TYR A 504 -11.72 -8.81 19.76
N ARG A 505 -12.55 -9.05 18.75
CA ARG A 505 -13.17 -10.33 18.47
C ARG A 505 -13.15 -10.52 16.96
N ASP A 506 -12.71 -11.69 16.53
CA ASP A 506 -12.99 -12.11 15.16
C ASP A 506 -14.43 -12.62 15.08
N PHE A 507 -15.30 -11.79 14.50
CA PHE A 507 -16.72 -12.04 14.33
C PHE A 507 -17.04 -12.94 13.13
N PHE A 508 -16.03 -13.41 12.39
CA PHE A 508 -16.12 -14.43 11.35
C PHE A 508 -15.62 -15.81 11.80
N MET A 509 -15.13 -15.95 13.04
CA MET A 509 -14.51 -17.19 13.54
C MET A 509 -15.38 -18.44 13.37
N ARG A 510 -16.70 -18.30 13.52
CA ARG A 510 -17.63 -19.42 13.32
C ARG A 510 -17.60 -19.90 11.88
N GLU A 511 -17.77 -19.00 10.92
CA GLU A 511 -17.69 -19.33 9.49
C GLU A 511 -16.34 -19.96 9.13
N LYS A 512 -15.23 -19.41 9.66
CA LYS A 512 -13.87 -19.95 9.47
C LYS A 512 -13.72 -21.37 10.03
N ARG A 513 -14.22 -21.63 11.23
CA ARG A 513 -14.22 -22.96 11.87
C ARG A 513 -15.05 -23.96 11.06
N ASP A 514 -16.24 -23.56 10.60
CA ASP A 514 -17.11 -24.41 9.79
C ASP A 514 -16.44 -24.80 8.46
N VAL A 515 -15.78 -23.85 7.80
CA VAL A 515 -14.96 -24.12 6.60
C VAL A 515 -13.86 -25.13 6.90
N LEU A 516 -13.12 -24.97 8.00
CA LEU A 516 -12.07 -25.92 8.37
C LEU A 516 -12.63 -27.33 8.59
N HIS A 517 -13.68 -27.51 9.40
CA HIS A 517 -14.25 -28.84 9.68
C HIS A 517 -14.79 -29.52 8.41
N ASN A 518 -15.45 -28.75 7.53
CA ASN A 518 -15.97 -29.28 6.27
C ASN A 518 -14.87 -29.89 5.38
N PHE A 519 -13.66 -29.33 5.41
CA PHE A 519 -12.56 -29.79 4.56
C PHE A 519 -11.46 -30.58 5.30
N LEU A 520 -11.48 -30.63 6.64
CA LEU A 520 -10.41 -31.26 7.44
C LEU A 520 -10.22 -32.73 7.05
N LYS A 521 -11.30 -33.50 7.06
CA LYS A 521 -11.28 -34.92 6.67
C LYS A 521 -11.28 -35.10 5.17
N LEU A 522 -12.10 -34.32 4.45
CA LEU A 522 -12.33 -34.52 3.02
C LEU A 522 -11.14 -34.12 2.14
N LYS A 523 -10.34 -33.14 2.56
CA LYS A 523 -9.26 -32.61 1.71
C LYS A 523 -7.92 -32.43 2.43
N ILE A 524 -7.92 -31.87 3.64
CA ILE A 524 -6.68 -31.61 4.38
C ILE A 524 -5.99 -32.92 4.77
N CYS A 525 -6.71 -33.89 5.36
CA CYS A 525 -6.11 -35.18 5.73
C CYS A 525 -5.49 -35.92 4.52
N PRO A 526 -6.15 -36.03 3.36
CA PRO A 526 -5.53 -36.55 2.13
C PRO A 526 -4.27 -35.80 1.70
N MET A 527 -4.27 -34.47 1.70
CA MET A 527 -3.09 -33.66 1.36
C MET A 527 -1.91 -33.95 2.31
N LEU A 528 -2.17 -34.06 3.61
CA LEU A 528 -1.16 -34.37 4.62
C LEU A 528 -0.67 -35.83 4.53
N ALA A 529 -1.52 -36.75 4.09
CA ALA A 529 -1.14 -38.15 3.87
C ALA A 529 -0.12 -38.34 2.74
N CYS A 530 -0.02 -37.39 1.81
CA CYS A 530 1.06 -37.35 0.82
C CYS A 530 2.44 -37.03 1.42
N VAL A 531 2.53 -36.69 2.72
CA VAL A 531 3.76 -36.25 3.39
C VAL A 531 4.50 -35.22 2.52
N PRO A 532 3.81 -34.12 2.14
CA PRO A 532 4.24 -33.26 1.04
C PRO A 532 5.59 -32.57 1.31
N TRP A 533 5.93 -32.31 2.57
CA TRP A 533 7.21 -31.72 2.98
C TRP A 533 8.43 -32.62 2.74
N GLU A 534 8.25 -33.93 2.48
CA GLU A 534 9.32 -34.87 2.12
C GLU A 534 9.36 -35.20 0.61
N ALA A 535 8.47 -34.60 -0.19
CA ALA A 535 8.42 -34.87 -1.61
C ALA A 535 9.57 -34.17 -2.36
N ASP A 536 10.10 -34.76 -3.43
CA ASP A 536 11.13 -34.09 -4.23
C ASP A 536 10.57 -32.91 -5.04
N GLY A 537 11.46 -32.19 -5.74
CA GLY A 537 11.11 -31.01 -6.54
C GLY A 537 10.08 -31.25 -7.65
N SER A 538 9.83 -32.50 -8.06
CA SER A 538 8.76 -32.83 -9.02
C SER A 538 7.36 -32.62 -8.47
N PHE A 539 7.22 -32.50 -7.14
CA PHE A 539 5.94 -32.27 -6.47
C PHE A 539 5.57 -30.79 -6.32
N VAL A 540 6.53 -29.86 -6.55
CA VAL A 540 6.28 -28.41 -6.48
C VAL A 540 5.12 -27.95 -7.38
N PRO A 541 4.97 -28.42 -8.63
CA PRO A 541 3.79 -28.16 -9.44
C PRO A 541 2.45 -28.50 -8.76
N VAL A 542 2.42 -29.54 -7.92
CA VAL A 542 1.21 -29.94 -7.18
C VAL A 542 0.94 -28.96 -6.04
N LEU A 543 1.98 -28.59 -5.28
CA LEU A 543 1.89 -27.61 -4.20
C LEU A 543 1.34 -26.26 -4.70
N LEU A 544 1.83 -25.78 -5.85
CA LEU A 544 1.37 -24.53 -6.45
C LEU A 544 -0.09 -24.59 -6.91
N ARG A 545 -0.58 -25.75 -7.38
CA ARG A 545 -2.00 -25.95 -7.71
C ARG A 545 -2.86 -25.98 -6.45
N TRP A 546 -2.38 -26.61 -5.38
CA TRP A 546 -3.07 -26.57 -4.09
C TRP A 546 -3.21 -25.15 -3.56
N MET A 547 -2.14 -24.35 -3.67
CA MET A 547 -2.19 -22.93 -3.33
C MET A 547 -3.21 -22.16 -4.20
N LEU A 548 -3.32 -22.46 -5.50
CA LEU A 548 -4.27 -21.78 -6.40
C LEU A 548 -5.73 -22.11 -6.11
N TRP A 549 -6.04 -23.39 -5.96
CA TRP A 549 -7.43 -23.84 -5.91
C TRP A 549 -7.96 -23.91 -4.49
N GLY A 550 -7.12 -24.22 -3.50
CA GLY A 550 -7.49 -24.26 -2.08
C GLY A 550 -8.84 -24.95 -1.84
N ASN A 551 -9.81 -24.19 -1.31
CA ASN A 551 -11.17 -24.68 -1.01
C ASN A 551 -11.98 -25.06 -2.29
N GLY A 552 -11.56 -24.62 -3.47
CA GLY A 552 -12.18 -24.89 -4.77
C GLY A 552 -11.56 -26.07 -5.54
N ILE A 553 -10.65 -26.84 -4.93
CA ILE A 553 -10.18 -28.11 -5.52
C ILE A 553 -11.39 -29.03 -5.69
N ASP A 554 -11.56 -29.59 -6.88
CA ASP A 554 -12.66 -30.52 -7.16
C ASP A 554 -12.61 -31.70 -6.17
N LEU A 555 -13.72 -31.93 -5.46
CA LEU A 555 -13.87 -33.01 -4.50
C LEU A 555 -13.97 -34.39 -5.18
N SER A 556 -13.94 -34.45 -6.51
CA SER A 556 -13.77 -35.70 -7.29
C SER A 556 -12.41 -36.39 -7.08
N MET A 557 -11.55 -35.81 -6.25
CA MET A 557 -10.23 -36.31 -5.86
C MET A 557 -10.30 -37.07 -4.54
N PHE A 558 -10.73 -38.34 -4.62
CA PHE A 558 -10.87 -39.31 -3.54
C PHE A 558 -11.48 -38.80 -2.22
N THR A 559 -12.72 -39.20 -1.93
CA THR A 559 -13.14 -39.29 -0.52
C THR A 559 -12.22 -40.27 0.20
N LEU A 560 -12.10 -40.14 1.53
CA LEU A 560 -11.36 -41.12 2.36
C LEU A 560 -11.78 -42.57 2.04
N ASP A 561 -13.05 -42.76 1.65
CA ASP A 561 -13.62 -44.03 1.22
C ASP A 561 -13.13 -44.49 -0.17
N GLN A 562 -12.93 -43.58 -1.13
CA GLN A 562 -12.37 -43.94 -2.43
C GLN A 562 -10.86 -44.25 -2.36
N LEU A 563 -10.13 -43.62 -1.43
CA LEU A 563 -8.77 -44.05 -1.08
C LEU A 563 -8.77 -45.47 -0.50
N ARG A 564 -9.78 -45.84 0.30
CA ARG A 564 -9.95 -47.22 0.77
C ARG A 564 -10.24 -48.19 -0.38
N GLU A 565 -11.13 -47.82 -1.30
CA GLU A 565 -11.57 -48.71 -2.38
C GLU A 565 -10.53 -48.94 -3.49
N SER A 566 -9.72 -47.93 -3.81
CA SER A 566 -8.69 -48.03 -4.86
C SER A 566 -7.53 -48.97 -4.50
N HIS A 567 -7.33 -49.24 -3.21
CA HIS A 567 -6.35 -50.22 -2.72
C HIS A 567 -6.90 -51.64 -2.59
N SER A 568 -8.22 -51.83 -2.71
CA SER A 568 -8.86 -53.17 -2.75
C SER A 568 -9.07 -53.74 -4.16
N LYS A 569 -8.67 -53.02 -5.22
CA LYS A 569 -8.75 -53.47 -6.63
C LYS A 569 -7.37 -53.62 -7.27
N GLY A 570 -6.53 -54.47 -6.69
CA GLY A 570 -5.43 -55.13 -7.37
C GLY A 570 -5.66 -56.63 -7.23
N GLU A 571 -5.79 -57.35 -8.36
CA GLU A 571 -6.08 -58.79 -8.48
C GLU A 571 -7.55 -59.25 -8.40
N ALA A 572 -8.38 -58.95 -9.42
CA ALA A 572 -9.47 -59.83 -9.86
C ALA A 572 -10.03 -59.40 -11.23
N GLY A 573 -10.11 -60.33 -12.18
CA GLY A 573 -10.60 -60.12 -13.55
C GLY A 573 -12.10 -59.80 -13.67
N PRO A 574 -12.59 -59.48 -14.88
CA PRO A 574 -13.93 -58.95 -15.08
C PRO A 574 -14.99 -60.05 -14.95
N GLY A 575 -15.82 -59.94 -13.92
CA GLY A 575 -16.93 -60.85 -13.64
C GLY A 575 -18.20 -60.07 -13.27
N ASP A 576 -19.11 -60.04 -14.23
CA ASP A 576 -20.54 -59.68 -14.20
C ASP A 576 -21.29 -59.98 -12.88
N LYS A 577 -22.06 -59.00 -12.35
CA LYS A 577 -23.52 -59.10 -12.06
C LYS A 577 -24.05 -58.04 -11.08
N THR A 578 -24.97 -57.25 -11.62
CA THR A 578 -26.26 -56.80 -11.03
C THR A 578 -26.54 -57.09 -9.55
N GLY A 579 -26.77 -56.05 -8.75
CA GLY A 579 -27.33 -56.19 -7.40
C GLY A 579 -27.64 -54.84 -6.75
N ARG A 580 -28.93 -54.60 -6.51
CA ARG A 580 -29.55 -53.42 -5.90
C ARG A 580 -29.69 -53.69 -4.39
N GLY A 581 -29.30 -52.77 -3.51
CA GLY A 581 -29.68 -52.87 -2.09
C GLY A 581 -28.79 -52.11 -1.10
N ASP A 582 -29.46 -51.30 -0.28
CA ASP A 582 -29.16 -50.86 1.09
C ASP A 582 -28.14 -49.74 1.36
N GLU A 583 -28.73 -48.57 1.60
CA GLU A 583 -28.24 -47.49 2.46
C GLU A 583 -28.15 -48.00 3.90
N GLY A 584 -26.96 -48.39 4.34
CA GLY A 584 -26.64 -48.76 5.71
C GLY A 584 -25.35 -48.07 6.14
N ALA A 585 -25.47 -47.13 7.08
CA ALA A 585 -24.36 -46.44 7.73
C ALA A 585 -23.35 -47.46 8.30
N MET A 586 -22.10 -47.42 7.82
CA MET A 586 -20.98 -48.11 8.44
C MET A 586 -20.03 -47.08 9.07
N GLU A 587 -20.31 -46.76 10.33
CA GLU A 587 -19.28 -46.30 11.27
C GLU A 587 -18.34 -47.48 11.58
N GLY A 588 -17.02 -47.27 11.51
CA GLY A 588 -16.07 -48.11 12.27
C GLY A 588 -15.03 -48.97 11.52
N THR A 589 -14.72 -48.74 10.25
CA THR A 589 -13.58 -49.45 9.60
C THR A 589 -12.24 -48.74 9.83
N GLU A 590 -11.24 -49.47 10.31
CA GLU A 590 -9.86 -49.01 10.53
C GLU A 590 -9.16 -48.65 9.22
N TRP A 591 -8.29 -47.63 9.26
CA TRP A 591 -7.43 -47.26 8.14
C TRP A 591 -6.23 -48.22 8.04
N PRO A 592 -5.79 -48.63 6.83
CA PRO A 592 -4.62 -49.48 6.68
C PRO A 592 -3.38 -48.83 7.31
N ALA A 593 -2.61 -49.60 8.09
CA ALA A 593 -1.42 -49.11 8.79
C ALA A 593 -0.30 -48.64 7.84
N GLN A 594 -0.31 -49.04 6.57
CA GLN A 594 0.74 -48.74 5.60
C GLN A 594 0.10 -48.21 4.30
N ILE A 595 0.25 -46.91 4.07
CA ILE A 595 -0.20 -46.24 2.84
C ILE A 595 1.01 -46.04 1.93
N ASP A 596 0.91 -46.43 0.66
CA ASP A 596 1.93 -46.09 -0.33
C ASP A 596 1.88 -44.58 -0.64
N VAL A 597 2.73 -43.83 0.06
CA VAL A 597 2.84 -42.37 -0.06
C VAL A 597 3.15 -41.95 -1.49
N ASN A 598 3.93 -42.72 -2.25
CA ASN A 598 4.25 -42.39 -3.64
C ASN A 598 3.04 -42.59 -4.55
N ALA A 599 2.26 -43.65 -4.36
CA ALA A 599 1.00 -43.82 -5.07
C ALA A 599 0.03 -42.66 -4.79
N LEU A 600 -0.07 -42.21 -3.53
CA LEU A 600 -0.87 -41.03 -3.18
C LEU A 600 -0.39 -39.76 -3.89
N ARG A 601 0.92 -39.49 -3.87
CA ARG A 601 1.51 -38.33 -4.54
C ARG A 601 1.21 -38.34 -6.04
N VAL A 602 1.34 -39.49 -6.70
CA VAL A 602 1.02 -39.65 -8.14
C VAL A 602 -0.47 -39.42 -8.40
N ALA A 603 -1.33 -39.92 -7.52
CA ALA A 603 -2.78 -39.73 -7.62
C ALA A 603 -3.16 -38.24 -7.49
N GLU A 604 -2.65 -37.56 -6.45
CA GLU A 604 -2.88 -36.12 -6.25
C GLU A 604 -2.30 -35.29 -7.40
N ALA A 605 -1.13 -35.64 -7.93
CA ALA A 605 -0.55 -34.96 -9.08
C ALA A 605 -1.46 -35.04 -10.31
N ARG A 606 -1.93 -36.25 -10.66
CA ARG A 606 -2.84 -36.45 -11.81
C ARG A 606 -4.12 -35.65 -11.64
N ALA A 607 -4.64 -35.64 -10.42
CA ALA A 607 -5.94 -35.08 -10.14
C ALA A 607 -5.88 -33.53 -10.04
N ALA A 608 -4.81 -32.96 -9.49
CA ALA A 608 -4.55 -31.53 -9.53
C ALA A 608 -4.39 -31.01 -10.98
N MET A 609 -3.77 -31.79 -11.87
CA MET A 609 -3.67 -31.47 -13.30
C MET A 609 -5.03 -31.43 -14.02
N GLY A 610 -6.07 -32.07 -13.49
CA GLY A 610 -7.40 -32.12 -14.10
C GLY A 610 -8.08 -30.75 -14.24
N GLN A 611 -7.58 -29.73 -13.55
CA GLN A 611 -8.09 -28.35 -13.60
C GLN A 611 -7.19 -27.39 -14.42
N ASP A 612 -6.14 -27.88 -15.08
CA ASP A 612 -5.17 -27.05 -15.79
C ASP A 612 -5.79 -26.19 -16.92
N ASP A 613 -6.82 -26.70 -17.61
CA ASP A 613 -7.55 -25.96 -18.65
C ASP A 613 -8.29 -24.72 -18.11
N ARG A 614 -8.52 -24.67 -16.79
CA ARG A 614 -9.11 -23.53 -16.08
C ARG A 614 -8.06 -22.53 -15.61
N ILE A 615 -6.77 -22.85 -15.72
CA ILE A 615 -5.67 -21.91 -15.48
C ILE A 615 -5.40 -21.14 -16.77
N VAL A 616 -6.13 -20.03 -16.97
CA VAL A 616 -6.18 -19.29 -18.25
C VAL A 616 -4.97 -18.39 -18.49
N GLY A 617 -4.26 -18.02 -17.42
CA GLY A 617 -2.95 -17.38 -17.47
C GLY A 617 -1.97 -18.27 -16.72
N ASN A 618 -1.29 -19.17 -17.42
CA ASN A 618 -0.55 -20.26 -16.79
C ASN A 618 0.97 -20.11 -16.96
N GLN A 619 1.64 -19.68 -15.90
CA GLN A 619 3.11 -19.70 -15.79
C GLN A 619 3.60 -20.65 -14.69
N LEU A 620 2.80 -21.65 -14.34
CA LEU A 620 3.07 -22.62 -13.27
C LEU A 620 4.45 -23.28 -13.42
N GLU A 621 4.78 -23.76 -14.61
CA GLU A 621 6.06 -24.43 -14.88
C GLU A 621 7.27 -23.50 -14.70
N LYS A 622 7.12 -22.21 -15.04
CA LYS A 622 8.18 -21.22 -14.82
C LYS A 622 8.37 -20.97 -13.32
N LEU A 623 7.28 -20.83 -12.60
CA LEU A 623 7.29 -20.64 -11.15
C LEU A 623 7.88 -21.87 -10.42
N ALA A 624 7.48 -23.08 -10.79
CA ALA A 624 7.99 -24.31 -10.20
C ALA A 624 9.51 -24.44 -10.38
N ARG A 625 10.03 -24.14 -11.59
CA ARG A 625 11.48 -24.10 -11.84
C ARG A 625 12.19 -23.06 -10.98
N LEU A 626 11.62 -21.86 -10.84
CA LEU A 626 12.19 -20.81 -9.99
C LEU A 626 12.25 -21.25 -8.53
N VAL A 627 11.16 -21.82 -8.00
CA VAL A 627 11.11 -22.35 -6.63
C VAL A 627 12.18 -23.42 -6.41
N CYS A 628 12.28 -24.39 -7.32
CA CYS A 628 13.33 -25.43 -7.25
C CYS A 628 14.74 -24.82 -7.32
N LEU A 629 14.97 -23.83 -8.18
CA LEU A 629 16.26 -23.14 -8.28
C LEU A 629 16.62 -22.42 -6.97
N ILE A 630 15.66 -21.68 -6.37
CA ILE A 630 15.87 -20.99 -5.08
C ILE A 630 16.23 -22.00 -3.99
N VAL A 631 15.51 -23.11 -3.91
CA VAL A 631 15.74 -24.16 -2.91
C VAL A 631 17.06 -24.93 -3.13
N GLN A 632 17.55 -25.02 -4.36
CA GLN A 632 18.81 -25.70 -4.70
C GLN A 632 20.05 -24.78 -4.61
N THR A 633 19.86 -23.46 -4.60
CA THR A 633 20.98 -22.51 -4.62
C THR A 633 21.55 -22.32 -3.22
N GLU A 634 22.71 -22.90 -2.96
CA GLU A 634 23.45 -22.60 -1.72
C GLU A 634 23.86 -21.12 -1.70
N LEU A 635 23.52 -20.42 -0.61
CA LEU A 635 24.00 -19.07 -0.37
C LEU A 635 25.53 -19.09 -0.29
N LYS A 636 26.20 -18.30 -1.15
CA LYS A 636 27.64 -18.05 -1.02
C LYS A 636 27.93 -17.57 0.40
N GLU A 637 28.99 -18.08 1.03
CA GLU A 637 29.39 -17.78 2.42
C GLU A 637 29.47 -16.27 2.76
N THR A 638 29.52 -15.41 1.75
CA THR A 638 29.60 -13.94 1.88
C THR A 638 28.25 -13.24 2.13
N VAL A 639 27.10 -13.93 2.03
CA VAL A 639 25.79 -13.28 2.22
C VAL A 639 25.38 -13.34 3.69
N THR A 640 25.39 -12.19 4.37
CA THR A 640 25.09 -12.07 5.81
C THR A 640 23.59 -12.12 6.13
N ILE A 641 22.71 -11.92 5.15
CA ILE A 641 21.25 -11.85 5.35
C ILE A 641 20.61 -13.11 4.75
N PRO A 642 19.97 -13.97 5.55
CA PRO A 642 19.24 -15.11 5.03
C PRO A 642 18.11 -14.66 4.11
N GLN A 643 18.03 -15.27 2.93
CA GLN A 643 16.92 -15.02 2.01
C GLN A 643 15.60 -15.52 2.62
N THR A 644 14.51 -14.89 2.22
CA THR A 644 13.15 -15.22 2.65
C THR A 644 12.27 -15.49 1.43
N ILE A 645 11.32 -16.42 1.52
CA ILE A 645 10.16 -16.44 0.63
C ILE A 645 8.99 -15.82 1.37
N ASP A 646 8.39 -14.77 0.82
CA ASP A 646 7.32 -14.03 1.45
C ASP A 646 5.98 -14.40 0.79
N ILE A 647 4.98 -14.76 1.58
CA ILE A 647 3.66 -15.18 1.10
C ILE A 647 2.61 -14.28 1.74
N VAL A 648 1.95 -13.45 0.92
CA VAL A 648 0.81 -12.66 1.38
C VAL A 648 -0.46 -13.49 1.25
N MET A 649 -0.96 -13.94 2.40
CA MET A 649 -2.04 -14.92 2.50
C MET A 649 -3.41 -14.31 2.18
N ASP A 650 -4.32 -15.18 1.72
CA ASP A 650 -5.73 -14.88 1.46
C ASP A 650 -6.60 -15.59 2.50
N ASN A 651 -7.22 -16.73 2.17
CA ASN A 651 -8.27 -17.33 3.01
C ASN A 651 -7.81 -18.42 3.97
N PHE A 652 -8.55 -18.55 5.06
CA PHE A 652 -8.52 -19.67 5.98
C PHE A 652 -9.11 -20.96 5.36
N GLY A 653 -8.78 -22.11 5.93
CA GLY A 653 -9.18 -23.44 5.45
C GLY A 653 -8.10 -24.14 4.62
N VAL A 654 -8.48 -24.81 3.54
CA VAL A 654 -7.55 -25.59 2.68
C VAL A 654 -6.48 -24.69 2.08
N GLU A 655 -6.82 -23.44 1.74
CA GLU A 655 -5.86 -22.47 1.20
C GLU A 655 -4.73 -22.17 2.20
N CYS A 656 -5.09 -21.79 3.44
CA CYS A 656 -4.13 -21.60 4.53
C CYS A 656 -3.25 -22.83 4.76
N VAL A 657 -3.83 -24.03 4.77
CA VAL A 657 -3.07 -25.27 4.92
C VAL A 657 -2.13 -25.53 3.73
N ALA A 658 -2.56 -25.26 2.50
CA ALA A 658 -1.73 -25.40 1.31
C ALA A 658 -0.52 -24.45 1.34
N ASP A 659 -0.72 -23.20 1.74
CA ASP A 659 0.34 -22.21 1.89
C ASP A 659 1.36 -22.63 2.98
N ILE A 660 0.88 -23.18 4.10
CA ILE A 660 1.76 -23.71 5.16
C ILE A 660 2.51 -24.97 4.69
N ILE A 661 1.84 -25.90 3.99
CA ILE A 661 2.49 -27.09 3.41
C ILE A 661 3.63 -26.69 2.48
N PHE A 662 3.38 -25.73 1.58
CA PHE A 662 4.42 -25.20 0.70
C PHE A 662 5.58 -24.62 1.49
N SER A 663 5.28 -23.85 2.54
CA SER A 663 6.28 -23.27 3.44
C SER A 663 7.13 -24.35 4.11
N LEU A 664 6.51 -25.39 4.66
CA LEU A 664 7.21 -26.50 5.31
C LEU A 664 8.09 -27.28 4.31
N TRP A 665 7.63 -27.49 3.07
CA TRP A 665 8.43 -28.08 2.01
C TRP A 665 9.69 -27.25 1.72
N VAL A 666 9.54 -25.93 1.56
CA VAL A 666 10.69 -25.01 1.36
C VAL A 666 11.69 -25.13 2.50
N LEU A 667 11.20 -25.12 3.76
CA LEU A 667 12.06 -25.16 4.94
C LEU A 667 12.77 -26.52 5.13
N GLN A 668 12.13 -27.62 4.74
CA GLN A 668 12.72 -28.95 4.81
C GLN A 668 13.82 -29.16 3.76
N HIS A 669 13.68 -28.52 2.58
CA HIS A 669 14.59 -28.71 1.46
C HIS A 669 15.74 -27.69 1.38
N HIS A 670 15.73 -26.62 2.16
CA HIS A 670 16.83 -25.65 2.22
C HIS A 670 17.14 -25.27 3.67
N PRO A 671 18.37 -25.44 4.20
CA PRO A 671 18.65 -25.32 5.63
C PRO A 671 18.57 -23.90 6.21
N SER A 672 18.93 -22.88 5.43
CA SER A 672 18.99 -21.48 5.91
C SER A 672 17.89 -20.55 5.37
N LEU A 673 17.05 -21.02 4.45
CA LEU A 673 15.97 -20.22 3.88
C LEU A 673 14.87 -20.06 4.93
N ARG A 674 14.25 -18.89 4.92
CA ARG A 674 13.10 -18.55 5.79
C ARG A 674 11.84 -18.36 4.95
N VAL A 675 10.69 -18.45 5.60
CA VAL A 675 9.40 -18.11 5.02
C VAL A 675 8.68 -17.13 5.93
N SER A 676 8.15 -16.04 5.38
CA SER A 676 7.27 -15.10 6.09
C SER A 676 5.86 -15.21 5.51
N LEU A 677 4.89 -15.47 6.38
CA LEU A 677 3.47 -15.47 6.06
C LEU A 677 2.87 -14.13 6.50
N HIS A 678 2.45 -13.30 5.54
CA HIS A 678 1.79 -12.03 5.82
C HIS A 678 0.28 -12.23 5.88
N VAL A 679 -0.30 -11.96 7.04
CA VAL A 679 -1.71 -12.14 7.38
C VAL A 679 -2.37 -10.80 7.70
N LYS A 680 -3.70 -10.75 7.75
CA LYS A 680 -4.45 -9.54 8.06
C LYS A 680 -4.43 -9.26 9.57
N SER A 681 -4.38 -7.98 9.95
CA SER A 681 -4.34 -7.56 11.36
C SER A 681 -5.73 -7.53 12.03
N MET A 682 -6.81 -7.63 11.24
CA MET A 682 -8.19 -7.59 11.73
C MET A 682 -9.09 -8.57 10.98
N PRO A 683 -10.31 -8.88 11.47
CA PRO A 683 -11.28 -9.69 10.73
C PRO A 683 -11.62 -8.96 9.44
N TYR A 684 -11.32 -9.60 8.31
CA TYR A 684 -11.20 -8.92 7.04
C TYR A 684 -11.67 -9.84 5.93
N TYR A 685 -12.43 -9.32 4.97
CA TYR A 685 -12.92 -10.07 3.82
C TYR A 685 -13.52 -11.46 4.15
N VAL A 686 -14.19 -11.56 5.31
CA VAL A 686 -14.82 -12.76 5.85
C VAL A 686 -13.81 -13.86 6.24
N SER A 687 -13.16 -14.46 5.25
CA SER A 687 -12.31 -15.63 5.43
C SER A 687 -10.82 -15.33 5.48
N ASP A 688 -10.37 -14.08 5.37
CA ASP A 688 -8.94 -13.79 5.34
C ASP A 688 -8.25 -14.22 6.63
N VAL A 689 -7.05 -14.79 6.48
CA VAL A 689 -6.22 -15.27 7.60
C VAL A 689 -5.75 -14.09 8.43
N THR A 690 -5.85 -14.25 9.74
CA THR A 690 -5.35 -13.38 10.81
C THR A 690 -4.48 -14.21 11.77
N PRO A 691 -3.68 -13.60 12.67
CA PRO A 691 -2.87 -14.38 13.61
C PRO A 691 -3.66 -15.36 14.49
N PRO A 692 -4.84 -15.01 15.05
CA PRO A 692 -5.69 -15.96 15.79
C PRO A 692 -6.10 -17.20 14.99
N ASP A 693 -6.24 -17.09 13.66
CA ASP A 693 -6.64 -18.22 12.81
C ASP A 693 -5.57 -19.31 12.75
N ILE A 694 -4.28 -18.94 12.80
CA ILE A 694 -3.19 -19.92 12.82
C ILE A 694 -3.21 -20.71 14.14
N ALA A 695 -3.47 -20.03 15.25
CA ALA A 695 -3.65 -20.69 16.55
C ALA A 695 -4.88 -21.61 16.54
N LEU A 696 -6.00 -21.16 15.95
CA LEU A 696 -7.20 -21.97 15.76
C LEU A 696 -6.90 -23.22 14.94
N LEU A 697 -6.20 -23.11 13.81
CA LEU A 697 -5.84 -24.25 12.95
C LEU A 697 -5.09 -25.33 13.73
N ILE A 698 -4.06 -24.93 14.48
CA ILE A 698 -3.26 -25.85 15.29
C ILE A 698 -4.15 -26.53 16.34
N GLN A 699 -4.94 -25.75 17.08
CA GLN A 699 -5.81 -26.26 18.13
C GLN A 699 -6.82 -27.28 17.58
N GLU A 700 -7.52 -26.95 16.49
CA GLU A 700 -8.53 -27.82 15.88
C GLU A 700 -7.91 -29.12 15.34
N MET A 701 -6.70 -29.08 14.78
CA MET A 701 -5.97 -30.27 14.35
C MET A 701 -5.55 -31.16 15.52
N GLU A 702 -5.09 -30.57 16.62
CA GLU A 702 -4.75 -31.33 17.82
C GLU A 702 -5.99 -31.93 18.50
N ASP A 703 -7.09 -31.19 18.59
CA ASP A 703 -8.36 -31.67 19.11
C ASP A 703 -8.91 -32.82 18.26
N CYS A 704 -8.86 -32.69 16.93
CA CYS A 704 -9.23 -33.77 16.02
C CYS A 704 -8.33 -35.01 16.21
N ALA A 705 -7.01 -34.82 16.35
CA ALA A 705 -6.09 -35.92 16.61
C ALA A 705 -6.34 -36.62 17.97
N ARG A 706 -6.76 -35.87 19.00
CA ARG A 706 -7.15 -36.43 20.30
C ARG A 706 -8.44 -37.25 20.22
N GLN A 707 -9.42 -36.76 19.47
CA GLN A 707 -10.73 -37.39 19.32
C GLN A 707 -10.69 -38.60 18.38
N GLU A 708 -9.84 -38.55 17.35
CA GLU A 708 -9.72 -39.58 16.30
C GLU A 708 -8.26 -40.04 16.14
N PRO A 709 -7.82 -41.03 16.95
CA PRO A 709 -6.45 -41.54 16.92
C PRO A 709 -5.97 -42.01 15.54
N ALA A 710 -6.88 -42.47 14.67
CA ALA A 710 -6.57 -42.84 13.30
C ALA A 710 -6.02 -41.65 12.48
N LEU A 711 -6.60 -40.45 12.65
CA LEU A 711 -6.18 -39.23 11.97
C LEU A 711 -4.93 -38.60 12.60
N ALA A 712 -4.67 -38.87 13.88
CA ALA A 712 -3.50 -38.35 14.60
C ALA A 712 -2.17 -38.66 13.88
N THR A 713 -2.08 -39.84 13.24
CA THR A 713 -0.90 -40.26 12.47
C THR A 713 -0.62 -39.40 11.22
N ARG A 714 -1.57 -38.57 10.80
CA ARG A 714 -1.46 -37.67 9.64
C ARG A 714 -1.40 -36.19 10.05
N LEU A 715 -2.20 -35.81 11.04
CA LEU A 715 -2.28 -34.43 11.53
C LEU A 715 -1.04 -34.04 12.35
N MET A 716 -0.61 -34.90 13.28
CA MET A 716 0.44 -34.53 14.23
C MET A 716 1.84 -34.31 13.61
N PRO A 717 2.27 -35.01 12.55
CA PRO A 717 3.51 -34.67 11.84
C PRO A 717 3.52 -33.23 11.33
N PHE A 718 2.43 -32.78 10.70
CA PHE A 718 2.27 -31.41 10.22
C PHE A 718 2.31 -30.39 11.37
N VAL A 719 1.54 -30.63 12.43
CA VAL A 719 1.50 -29.76 13.62
C VAL A 719 2.88 -29.63 14.27
N ARG A 720 3.63 -30.73 14.38
CA ARG A 720 5.01 -30.72 14.93
C ARG A 720 5.96 -29.90 14.08
N LEU A 721 5.95 -30.09 12.75
CA LEU A 721 6.80 -29.33 11.83
C LEU A 721 6.46 -27.84 11.86
N LEU A 722 5.16 -27.50 11.92
CA LEU A 722 4.71 -26.12 12.06
C LEU A 722 5.20 -25.49 13.37
N HIS A 723 5.04 -26.18 14.50
CA HIS A 723 5.58 -25.71 15.78
C HIS A 723 7.09 -25.55 15.77
N GLU A 724 7.83 -26.50 15.19
CA GLU A 724 9.28 -26.43 15.08
C GLU A 724 9.71 -25.22 14.25
N ALA A 725 9.16 -25.08 13.05
CA ALA A 725 9.46 -23.99 12.12
C ALA A 725 9.11 -22.60 12.68
N LEU A 726 8.00 -22.50 13.43
CA LEU A 726 7.70 -21.30 14.19
C LEU A 726 8.74 -21.13 15.30
N SER A 727 8.92 -22.09 16.22
CA SER A 727 9.79 -21.94 17.40
C SER A 727 11.24 -21.52 17.08
N ASN A 728 11.79 -22.00 15.96
CA ASN A 728 13.16 -21.67 15.51
C ASN A 728 13.24 -20.41 14.62
N GLY A 729 12.12 -19.73 14.36
CA GLY A 729 12.03 -18.48 13.61
C GLY A 729 12.25 -18.60 12.10
N ARG A 730 12.26 -19.83 11.56
CA ARG A 730 12.37 -20.09 10.12
C ARG A 730 11.05 -19.87 9.38
N LEU A 731 9.92 -20.12 10.03
CA LEU A 731 8.61 -19.65 9.61
C LEU A 731 8.20 -18.46 10.49
N ARG A 732 7.76 -17.37 9.88
CA ARG A 732 7.32 -16.15 10.56
C ARG A 732 5.89 -15.84 10.15
N ILE A 733 5.12 -15.28 11.08
CA ILE A 733 3.78 -14.74 10.80
C ILE A 733 3.86 -13.24 11.07
N ASP A 734 3.62 -12.45 10.04
CA ASP A 734 3.61 -10.99 10.09
C ASP A 734 2.19 -10.48 9.84
N ALA A 735 1.74 -9.52 10.63
CA ALA A 735 0.39 -8.95 10.55
C ALA A 735 0.44 -7.42 10.49
N ASP A 736 1.33 -6.87 9.67
CA ASP A 736 1.44 -5.43 9.50
C ASP A 736 0.08 -4.84 9.07
N ALA A 737 -0.29 -3.69 9.64
CA ALA A 737 -1.57 -3.07 9.38
C ALA A 737 -1.75 -2.67 7.91
N VAL A 738 -0.67 -2.48 7.14
CA VAL A 738 -0.73 -2.20 5.70
C VAL A 738 -1.59 -3.22 4.96
N TRP A 739 -1.63 -4.48 5.40
CA TRP A 739 -2.41 -5.54 4.76
C TRP A 739 -3.93 -5.29 4.82
N THR A 740 -4.36 -4.36 5.67
CA THR A 740 -5.77 -3.95 5.86
C THR A 740 -6.02 -2.47 5.53
N GLN A 741 -5.01 -1.67 5.19
CA GLN A 741 -5.19 -0.29 4.76
C GLN A 741 -5.70 -0.23 3.30
N PRO A 742 -6.47 0.81 2.90
CA PRO A 742 -7.00 0.97 1.55
C PRO A 742 -5.91 1.39 0.56
N SER A 743 -4.80 0.66 0.52
CA SER A 743 -3.60 0.99 -0.25
C SER A 743 -3.32 -0.06 -1.32
N GLU A 744 -2.72 0.37 -2.43
CA GLU A 744 -2.18 -0.53 -3.45
C GLU A 744 -0.76 -1.00 -3.07
N TYR A 745 -0.23 -2.06 -3.69
CA TYR A 745 1.13 -2.55 -3.37
C TYR A 745 2.27 -1.68 -3.91
N ARG A 746 1.97 -0.72 -4.79
CA ARG A 746 2.87 0.39 -5.11
C ARG A 746 2.95 1.46 -4.00
N GLU A 747 2.06 1.39 -3.02
CA GLU A 747 1.95 2.29 -1.87
C GLU A 747 2.43 1.65 -0.56
N LEU A 748 3.03 0.45 -0.62
CA LEU A 748 3.63 -0.14 0.58
C LEU A 748 4.65 0.84 1.18
N PRO A 749 4.62 1.05 2.50
CA PRO A 749 5.53 1.99 3.15
C PRO A 749 6.95 1.43 3.20
N PRO A 750 7.95 2.32 3.32
CA PRO A 750 9.35 1.92 3.46
C PRO A 750 9.62 0.88 4.55
N HIS A 751 8.92 0.94 5.70
CA HIS A 751 9.15 -0.03 6.78
C HIS A 751 8.75 -1.46 6.42
N VAL A 752 7.83 -1.64 5.47
CA VAL A 752 7.43 -2.96 4.96
C VAL A 752 8.38 -3.36 3.83
N CYS A 753 8.58 -2.48 2.84
CA CYS A 753 9.44 -2.78 1.69
C CYS A 753 10.89 -3.09 2.10
N ASN A 754 11.50 -2.21 2.90
CA ASN A 754 12.89 -2.33 3.33
C ASN A 754 13.10 -3.48 4.33
N ARG A 755 12.05 -3.89 5.06
CA ARG A 755 12.13 -5.01 6.01
C ARG A 755 12.02 -6.37 5.32
N PHE A 756 11.04 -6.51 4.43
CA PHE A 756 10.66 -7.81 3.88
C PHE A 756 11.19 -8.04 2.47
N PHE A 757 11.11 -7.04 1.58
CA PHE A 757 11.26 -7.28 0.14
C PHE A 757 12.60 -6.84 -0.41
N TYR A 758 12.90 -5.55 -0.37
CA TYR A 758 14.13 -4.99 -0.92
C TYR A 758 14.45 -3.63 -0.34
N THR A 759 15.72 -3.28 -0.39
CA THR A 759 16.20 -1.91 -0.22
C THR A 759 17.01 -1.49 -1.44
N ARG A 760 17.09 -0.17 -1.67
CA ARG A 760 17.83 0.42 -2.78
C ARG A 760 18.91 1.37 -2.27
N ARG A 761 20.08 1.28 -2.91
CA ARG A 761 21.10 2.33 -2.90
C ARG A 761 21.32 2.88 -4.31
N VAL A 762 21.90 4.07 -4.40
CA VAL A 762 22.43 4.62 -5.65
C VAL A 762 23.93 4.38 -5.76
N LEU A 763 24.47 4.53 -6.96
CA LEU A 763 25.91 4.51 -7.18
C LEU A 763 26.55 5.78 -6.60
N SER A 764 27.69 5.63 -5.93
CA SER A 764 28.52 6.76 -5.50
C SER A 764 29.06 7.54 -6.69
N GLU A 765 29.54 8.77 -6.47
CA GLU A 765 30.17 9.57 -7.53
C GLU A 765 31.31 8.84 -8.24
N ALA A 766 32.14 8.09 -7.50
CA ALA A 766 33.23 7.32 -8.06
C ALA A 766 32.73 6.18 -8.96
N GLU A 767 31.68 5.47 -8.54
CA GLU A 767 31.04 4.42 -9.33
C GLU A 767 30.37 4.98 -10.60
N LEU A 768 29.73 6.15 -10.50
CA LEU A 768 29.12 6.84 -11.64
C LEU A 768 30.17 7.24 -12.69
N ARG A 769 31.27 7.86 -12.25
CA ARG A 769 32.38 8.25 -13.15
C ARG A 769 32.94 7.02 -13.88
N LYS A 770 33.18 5.93 -13.14
CA LYS A 770 33.63 4.66 -13.72
C LYS A 770 32.66 4.13 -14.79
N ARG A 771 31.35 4.14 -14.54
CA ARG A 771 30.35 3.71 -15.53
C ARG A 771 30.28 4.61 -16.76
N GLN A 772 30.44 5.92 -16.58
CA GLN A 772 30.48 6.88 -17.70
C GLN A 772 31.70 6.65 -18.59
N GLU A 773 32.85 6.39 -17.97
CA GLU A 773 34.09 6.01 -18.67
C GLU A 773 33.92 4.70 -19.45
N GLU A 774 33.30 3.68 -18.85
CA GLU A 774 33.04 2.38 -19.48
C GLU A 774 32.06 2.46 -20.67
N ARG A 775 31.01 3.31 -20.57
CA ARG A 775 29.99 3.43 -21.63
C ARG A 775 30.34 4.42 -22.75
N GLN A 776 31.43 5.18 -22.63
CA GLN A 776 31.77 6.30 -23.53
C GLN A 776 30.58 7.26 -23.79
N SER A 777 29.68 7.39 -22.82
CA SER A 777 28.47 8.20 -22.91
C SER A 777 28.34 9.01 -21.63
N SER A 778 28.13 10.32 -21.78
CA SER A 778 27.88 11.21 -20.65
C SER A 778 26.50 10.96 -20.01
N SER A 779 25.55 10.37 -20.76
CA SER A 779 24.20 10.11 -20.26
C SER A 779 24.14 8.78 -19.51
N VAL A 780 23.83 8.83 -18.22
CA VAL A 780 23.51 7.64 -17.43
C VAL A 780 22.00 7.60 -17.23
N SER A 781 21.34 6.52 -17.64
CA SER A 781 19.91 6.34 -17.39
C SER A 781 19.67 6.10 -15.90
N TYR A 782 18.57 6.63 -15.37
CA TYR A 782 18.10 6.42 -13.99
C TYR A 782 18.19 4.95 -13.52
N SER A 783 17.82 4.01 -14.40
CA SER A 783 17.84 2.56 -14.09
C SER A 783 19.26 2.03 -13.89
N ASP A 784 20.25 2.67 -14.52
CA ASP A 784 21.66 2.29 -14.43
C ASP A 784 22.35 2.87 -13.19
N CYS A 785 21.73 3.77 -12.43
CA CYS A 785 22.35 4.37 -11.24
C CYS A 785 22.02 3.63 -9.94
N SER A 786 21.28 2.52 -9.99
CA SER A 786 20.71 1.88 -8.80
C SER A 786 21.31 0.51 -8.55
N ARG A 787 21.47 0.16 -7.28
CA ARG A 787 21.69 -1.22 -6.84
C ARG A 787 20.61 -1.60 -5.83
N TYR A 788 20.03 -2.78 -6.02
CA TYR A 788 19.01 -3.33 -5.14
C TYR A 788 19.61 -4.44 -4.29
N THR A 789 19.28 -4.44 -3.00
CA THR A 789 19.54 -5.57 -2.11
C THR A 789 18.20 -6.26 -1.88
N ALA A 790 18.06 -7.46 -2.41
CA ALA A 790 16.88 -8.30 -2.24
C ALA A 790 16.92 -8.98 -0.87
N HIS A 791 15.83 -8.84 -0.11
CA HIS A 791 15.58 -9.56 1.14
C HIS A 791 14.72 -10.80 0.88
N SER A 792 13.77 -10.70 -0.06
CA SER A 792 13.02 -11.84 -0.57
C SER A 792 13.70 -12.47 -1.78
N ALA A 793 13.78 -13.81 -1.80
CA ALA A 793 14.08 -14.58 -3.00
C ALA A 793 12.87 -14.71 -3.94
N LEU A 794 11.66 -14.65 -3.38
CA LEU A 794 10.38 -14.69 -4.09
C LEU A 794 9.27 -14.12 -3.20
N VAL A 795 8.37 -13.33 -3.78
CA VAL A 795 7.14 -12.86 -3.12
C VAL A 795 5.92 -13.45 -3.82
N ILE A 796 5.05 -14.14 -3.09
CA ILE A 796 3.82 -14.77 -3.59
C ILE A 796 2.60 -14.05 -3.02
N PHE A 797 1.78 -13.48 -3.89
CA PHE A 797 0.49 -12.87 -3.54
C PHE A 797 -0.66 -13.84 -3.84
N LYS A 798 -1.42 -14.23 -2.81
CA LYS A 798 -2.54 -15.18 -2.93
C LYS A 798 -3.87 -14.48 -3.13
N GLY A 799 -4.73 -15.02 -4.00
CA GLY A 799 -6.13 -14.60 -4.06
C GLY A 799 -6.43 -13.32 -4.86
N ASP A 800 -7.71 -12.99 -4.95
CA ASP A 800 -8.22 -11.93 -5.83
C ASP A 800 -7.96 -10.53 -5.27
N LEU A 801 -8.11 -10.33 -3.96
CA LEU A 801 -7.88 -9.03 -3.34
C LEU A 801 -6.42 -8.62 -3.44
N ASN A 802 -5.48 -9.52 -3.13
CA ASN A 802 -4.06 -9.25 -3.28
C ASN A 802 -3.70 -8.95 -4.74
N PHE A 803 -4.30 -9.65 -5.71
CA PHE A 803 -4.10 -9.34 -7.13
C PHE A 803 -4.59 -7.94 -7.52
N ARG A 804 -5.79 -7.55 -7.06
CA ARG A 804 -6.35 -6.21 -7.29
C ARG A 804 -5.46 -5.13 -6.69
N ARG A 805 -4.93 -5.34 -5.48
CA ARG A 805 -3.95 -4.43 -4.84
C ARG A 805 -2.63 -4.36 -5.57
N LEU A 806 -2.19 -5.48 -6.13
CA LEU A 806 -0.95 -5.58 -6.88
C LEU A 806 -1.03 -4.75 -8.17
N VAL A 807 -2.07 -4.90 -8.97
CA VAL A 807 -2.20 -4.11 -10.22
C VAL A 807 -3.01 -2.81 -10.06
N GLY A 808 -3.48 -2.49 -8.86
CA GLY A 808 -4.15 -1.23 -8.54
C GLY A 808 -5.60 -1.10 -8.98
N ASP A 809 -6.28 -2.20 -9.33
CA ASP A 809 -7.70 -2.23 -9.76
C ASP A 809 -8.07 -1.12 -10.77
N ARG A 810 -7.40 -1.12 -11.93
CA ARG A 810 -7.50 -0.05 -12.95
C ARG A 810 -8.00 -0.59 -14.28
N HIS A 811 -8.48 0.32 -15.13
CA HIS A 811 -8.86 0.05 -16.52
C HIS A 811 -7.64 -0.17 -17.42
N TRP A 812 -6.90 -1.25 -17.20
CA TRP A 812 -5.70 -1.63 -17.95
C TRP A 812 -5.97 -2.18 -19.35
N ASP A 813 -7.13 -2.82 -19.56
CA ASP A 813 -7.57 -3.39 -20.83
C ASP A 813 -8.91 -2.76 -21.24
N ARG A 814 -8.86 -1.90 -22.25
CA ARG A 814 -10.05 -1.24 -22.80
C ARG A 814 -11.09 -2.24 -23.28
N ARG A 815 -10.67 -3.32 -23.96
CA ARG A 815 -11.60 -4.31 -24.52
C ARG A 815 -12.21 -5.16 -23.41
N GLY A 816 -11.37 -5.59 -22.46
CA GLY A 816 -11.79 -6.38 -21.31
C GLY A 816 -12.84 -5.65 -20.48
N PHE A 817 -12.66 -4.34 -20.24
CA PHE A 817 -13.68 -3.54 -19.57
C PHE A 817 -14.93 -3.35 -20.42
N LEU A 818 -14.81 -2.96 -21.70
CA LEU A 818 -15.98 -2.78 -22.55
C LEU A 818 -16.80 -4.07 -22.69
N SER A 819 -16.17 -5.25 -22.69
CA SER A 819 -16.88 -6.53 -22.81
C SER A 819 -17.76 -6.85 -21.60
N THR A 820 -17.53 -6.25 -20.42
CA THR A 820 -18.41 -6.41 -19.24
C THR A 820 -19.63 -5.50 -19.26
N LEU A 821 -19.63 -4.45 -20.10
CA LEU A 821 -20.73 -3.50 -20.21
C LEU A 821 -21.83 -4.01 -21.16
N SER A 822 -23.08 -3.60 -20.91
CA SER A 822 -24.18 -3.75 -21.88
C SER A 822 -24.00 -2.81 -23.09
N PRO A 823 -24.65 -3.08 -24.25
CA PRO A 823 -24.57 -2.19 -25.42
C PRO A 823 -24.86 -0.72 -25.10
N ASP A 824 -25.93 -0.45 -24.33
CA ASP A 824 -26.32 0.92 -23.95
C ASP A 824 -25.27 1.62 -23.08
N GLU A 825 -24.65 0.89 -22.14
CA GLU A 825 -23.57 1.41 -21.30
C GLU A 825 -22.29 1.71 -22.11
N ARG A 826 -21.99 0.90 -23.14
CA ARG A 826 -20.83 1.10 -24.02
C ARG A 826 -20.97 2.35 -24.89
N GLU A 827 -22.19 2.67 -25.34
CA GLU A 827 -22.46 3.82 -26.21
C GLU A 827 -22.43 5.17 -25.47
N ALA A 828 -22.35 5.17 -24.14
CA ALA A 828 -22.22 6.39 -23.34
C ALA A 828 -20.90 7.13 -23.66
N SER A 829 -21.01 8.30 -24.30
CA SER A 829 -19.90 9.13 -24.79
C SER A 829 -18.76 9.34 -23.77
N ALA A 830 -19.10 9.52 -22.49
CA ALA A 830 -18.07 9.78 -21.50
C ALA A 830 -17.20 8.53 -21.19
N VAL A 831 -17.66 7.28 -21.43
CA VAL A 831 -16.93 6.05 -21.08
C VAL A 831 -15.68 5.99 -21.94
N SER A 832 -15.88 6.21 -23.24
CA SER A 832 -14.81 6.22 -24.21
C SER A 832 -13.88 7.43 -24.14
N LYS A 833 -14.38 8.60 -23.69
CA LYS A 833 -13.65 9.89 -23.74
C LYS A 833 -12.98 10.29 -22.43
N LEU A 834 -13.55 9.97 -21.28
CA LEU A 834 -13.04 10.35 -19.97
C LEU A 834 -12.42 9.16 -19.24
N LEU A 835 -13.20 8.09 -19.02
CA LEU A 835 -12.79 6.95 -18.19
C LEU A 835 -11.55 6.24 -18.74
N LEU A 836 -11.52 6.01 -20.06
CA LEU A 836 -10.50 5.22 -20.75
C LEU A 836 -9.42 6.06 -21.44
N ALA A 837 -9.21 7.33 -21.03
CA ALA A 837 -8.27 8.21 -21.72
C ALA A 837 -6.80 7.86 -21.43
N ASP A 838 -6.47 7.40 -20.22
CA ASP A 838 -5.12 6.95 -19.83
C ASP A 838 -4.94 5.43 -19.91
N THR A 839 -5.96 4.70 -20.36
CA THR A 839 -5.80 3.28 -20.69
C THR A 839 -4.81 3.17 -21.86
N PRO A 840 -3.74 2.36 -21.75
CA PRO A 840 -2.72 2.27 -22.78
C PRO A 840 -3.37 1.98 -24.15
N ARG A 841 -2.98 2.75 -25.16
CA ARG A 841 -3.30 2.49 -26.57
C ARG A 841 -2.02 2.11 -27.28
N VAL A 842 -2.10 1.15 -28.20
CA VAL A 842 -1.05 1.01 -29.20
C VAL A 842 -1.28 2.13 -30.22
N GLU A 843 -0.42 3.15 -30.24
CA GLU A 843 -0.47 4.17 -31.30
C GLU A 843 -0.13 3.51 -32.65
N SER A 844 -1.10 3.51 -33.56
CA SER A 844 -1.01 3.06 -34.94
C SER A 844 -0.11 4.01 -35.75
N GLY A 845 1.20 3.94 -35.52
CA GLY A 845 2.24 4.63 -36.28
C GLY A 845 2.82 3.81 -37.45
N ARG A 846 2.30 2.60 -37.70
CA ARG A 846 2.66 1.78 -38.86
C ARG A 846 1.40 1.52 -39.69
N HIS A 847 1.46 1.76 -40.99
CA HIS A 847 0.44 1.34 -41.94
C HIS A 847 0.20 -0.18 -41.81
N LEU A 848 -0.87 -0.58 -41.12
CA LEU A 848 -1.39 -1.94 -41.17
C LEU A 848 -1.80 -2.23 -42.63
N GLN A 849 -1.32 -3.33 -43.21
CA GLN A 849 -1.78 -3.80 -44.52
C GLN A 849 -3.22 -4.29 -44.39
N GLU A 850 -4.04 -4.09 -45.43
CA GLU A 850 -5.41 -4.61 -45.49
C GLU A 850 -5.41 -6.13 -45.23
N GLY A 851 -5.93 -6.56 -44.07
CA GLY A 851 -6.02 -7.95 -43.66
C GLY A 851 -5.34 -8.31 -42.33
N GLU A 852 -4.56 -7.41 -41.72
CA GLU A 852 -4.00 -7.62 -40.37
C GLU A 852 -5.00 -7.15 -39.29
N GLU A 853 -5.48 -8.08 -38.46
CA GLU A 853 -6.28 -7.75 -37.26
C GLU A 853 -5.41 -6.97 -36.27
N GLU A 854 -5.96 -5.85 -35.77
CA GLU A 854 -5.37 -4.98 -34.75
C GLU A 854 -5.14 -5.79 -33.46
N THR A 855 -3.92 -6.31 -33.26
CA THR A 855 -3.56 -7.00 -32.02
C THR A 855 -3.26 -5.94 -30.95
N ASP A 856 -4.31 -5.37 -30.38
CA ASP A 856 -4.24 -4.59 -29.14
C ASP A 856 -3.58 -5.50 -28.07
N GLU A 857 -2.28 -5.38 -27.83
CA GLU A 857 -1.59 -6.19 -26.81
C GLU A 857 -1.92 -5.63 -25.43
N VAL A 858 -2.61 -6.44 -24.61
CA VAL A 858 -2.89 -6.11 -23.20
C VAL A 858 -1.56 -5.96 -22.47
N ILE A 859 -1.43 -4.90 -21.67
CA ILE A 859 -0.24 -4.68 -20.83
C ILE A 859 0.07 -5.93 -19.99
N SER A 860 1.33 -6.34 -20.00
CA SER A 860 1.74 -7.56 -19.29
C SER A 860 1.84 -7.33 -17.78
N PHE A 861 1.61 -8.40 -17.02
CA PHE A 861 1.81 -8.40 -15.57
C PHE A 861 3.20 -7.87 -15.16
N GLN A 862 4.25 -8.36 -15.83
CA GLN A 862 5.61 -7.90 -15.60
C GLN A 862 5.79 -6.41 -15.86
N ARG A 863 5.18 -5.86 -16.93
CA ARG A 863 5.27 -4.42 -17.24
C ARG A 863 4.59 -3.57 -16.17
N ILE A 864 3.43 -4.00 -15.65
CA ILE A 864 2.76 -3.32 -14.54
C ILE A 864 3.67 -3.33 -13.30
N LEU A 865 4.17 -4.49 -12.87
CA LEU A 865 4.97 -4.56 -11.63
C LEU A 865 6.31 -3.83 -11.76
N SER A 866 6.98 -3.91 -12.92
CA SER A 866 8.24 -3.20 -13.19
C SER A 866 8.09 -1.67 -13.12
N SER A 867 6.86 -1.16 -13.18
CA SER A 867 6.58 0.27 -13.04
C SER A 867 6.65 0.78 -11.60
N TYR A 868 6.87 -0.07 -10.59
CA TYR A 868 7.09 0.41 -9.22
C TYR A 868 7.92 -0.55 -8.36
N TRP A 869 8.03 -1.84 -8.69
CA TRP A 869 8.93 -2.80 -8.02
C TRP A 869 10.11 -3.24 -8.91
N PRO A 870 11.29 -3.50 -8.34
CA PRO A 870 12.46 -4.00 -9.05
C PRO A 870 12.36 -5.52 -9.26
N VAL A 871 11.43 -5.98 -10.10
CA VAL A 871 11.13 -7.41 -10.27
C VAL A 871 12.30 -8.25 -10.81
N HIS A 872 13.34 -7.60 -11.34
CA HIS A 872 14.60 -8.25 -11.71
C HIS A 872 15.42 -8.68 -10.48
N ALA A 873 15.33 -7.91 -9.38
CA ALA A 873 16.01 -8.22 -8.12
C ALA A 873 15.13 -9.04 -7.17
N VAL A 874 13.81 -8.77 -7.14
CA VAL A 874 12.84 -9.49 -6.30
C VAL A 874 11.72 -10.04 -7.17
N PRO A 875 11.78 -11.32 -7.57
CA PRO A 875 10.70 -11.97 -8.30
C PRO A 875 9.37 -11.89 -7.56
N VAL A 876 8.30 -11.55 -8.29
CA VAL A 876 6.94 -11.44 -7.74
C VAL A 876 6.00 -12.36 -8.50
N CYS A 877 5.23 -13.15 -7.77
CA CYS A 877 4.21 -14.02 -8.31
C CYS A 877 2.83 -13.67 -7.77
N ALA A 878 1.81 -13.79 -8.62
CA ALA A 878 0.42 -13.82 -8.19
C ALA A 878 -0.21 -15.19 -8.50
N ILE A 879 -0.82 -15.80 -7.49
CA ILE A 879 -1.60 -17.03 -7.59
C ILE A 879 -3.05 -16.67 -7.24
N ARG A 880 -3.90 -16.58 -8.26
CA ARG A 880 -5.23 -15.96 -8.14
C ARG A 880 -6.31 -16.84 -8.76
N THR A 881 -7.32 -17.18 -7.97
CA THR A 881 -8.65 -17.52 -8.50
C THR A 881 -9.39 -16.24 -8.93
N ILE A 882 -9.89 -16.19 -10.16
CA ILE A 882 -10.45 -14.96 -10.75
C ILE A 882 -11.86 -14.69 -10.20
N LYS A 883 -12.01 -13.60 -9.43
CA LYS A 883 -13.26 -13.19 -8.76
C LYS A 883 -13.59 -11.71 -8.98
N SER A 884 -12.96 -11.06 -9.97
CA SER A 884 -13.20 -9.66 -10.35
C SER A 884 -12.98 -9.44 -11.85
N GLU A 885 -13.63 -8.41 -12.40
CA GLU A 885 -13.67 -8.06 -13.84
C GLU A 885 -12.27 -7.80 -14.45
N LEU A 886 -11.27 -7.53 -13.61
CA LEU A 886 -9.89 -7.29 -14.01
C LEU A 886 -9.24 -8.55 -14.60
N SER A 887 -8.79 -8.47 -15.87
CA SER A 887 -8.17 -9.57 -16.61
C SER A 887 -6.77 -9.21 -17.12
N ILE A 888 -5.75 -9.48 -16.31
CA ILE A 888 -4.34 -9.37 -16.70
C ILE A 888 -3.72 -10.76 -16.80
N GLY A 889 -2.86 -10.98 -17.82
CA GLY A 889 -2.16 -12.24 -18.03
C GLY A 889 -2.94 -13.31 -18.82
N VAL A 890 -4.14 -12.99 -19.31
CA VAL A 890 -4.94 -13.86 -20.18
C VAL A 890 -4.88 -13.33 -21.61
N LYS A 891 -4.46 -14.19 -22.56
CA LYS A 891 -4.38 -13.82 -23.98
C LYS A 891 -5.73 -13.35 -24.51
N THR A 892 -5.74 -12.32 -25.35
CA THR A 892 -6.95 -11.76 -25.95
C THR A 892 -7.85 -12.81 -26.61
N ALA A 893 -7.27 -13.72 -27.40
CA ALA A 893 -8.03 -14.77 -28.06
C ALA A 893 -8.82 -15.63 -27.06
N ARG A 894 -8.19 -15.98 -25.92
CA ARG A 894 -8.82 -16.75 -24.84
C ARG A 894 -9.87 -15.93 -24.10
N GLN A 895 -9.63 -14.64 -23.87
CA GLN A 895 -10.65 -13.75 -23.31
C GLN A 895 -11.89 -13.70 -24.22
N ASN A 896 -11.71 -13.50 -25.52
CA ASN A 896 -12.80 -13.44 -26.50
C ASN A 896 -13.57 -14.77 -26.60
N GLU A 897 -12.89 -15.91 -26.45
CA GLU A 897 -13.53 -17.22 -26.41
C GLU A 897 -14.40 -17.37 -25.14
N LEU A 898 -13.84 -17.03 -23.97
CA LEU A 898 -14.56 -17.11 -22.70
C LEU A 898 -15.71 -16.09 -22.63
N ASP A 899 -15.54 -14.90 -23.18
CA ASP A 899 -16.62 -13.89 -23.27
C ASP A 899 -17.83 -14.40 -24.05
N ARG A 900 -17.64 -15.34 -24.99
CA ARG A 900 -18.73 -15.97 -25.74
C ARG A 900 -19.29 -17.22 -25.05
N THR A 901 -18.42 -18.04 -24.46
CA THR A 901 -18.79 -19.37 -23.95
C THR A 901 -19.20 -19.36 -22.47
N ASP A 902 -18.62 -18.47 -21.68
CA ASP A 902 -18.93 -18.27 -20.26
C ASP A 902 -18.75 -16.78 -19.89
N PRO A 903 -19.74 -15.92 -20.16
CA PRO A 903 -19.65 -14.49 -19.87
C PRO A 903 -19.35 -14.14 -18.41
N THR A 904 -19.51 -15.10 -17.49
CA THR A 904 -19.26 -14.92 -16.05
C THR A 904 -17.85 -15.33 -15.62
N TRP A 905 -16.99 -15.77 -16.54
CA TRP A 905 -15.70 -16.38 -16.23
C TRP A 905 -14.82 -15.51 -15.32
N ARG A 906 -14.84 -14.18 -15.48
CA ARG A 906 -14.06 -13.21 -14.67
C ARG A 906 -14.54 -13.07 -13.23
N VAL A 907 -15.73 -13.54 -12.89
CA VAL A 907 -16.34 -13.30 -11.57
C VAL A 907 -16.88 -14.56 -10.91
N SER A 908 -16.75 -15.70 -11.59
CA SER A 908 -17.30 -16.99 -11.14
C SER A 908 -16.43 -17.73 -10.14
N GLY A 909 -15.15 -17.38 -10.00
CA GLY A 909 -14.20 -18.16 -9.20
C GLY A 909 -13.83 -19.53 -9.79
N ARG A 910 -14.24 -19.84 -11.02
CA ARG A 910 -13.96 -21.13 -11.68
C ARG A 910 -12.64 -21.17 -12.45
N TYR A 911 -12.05 -20.01 -12.72
CA TYR A 911 -10.82 -19.86 -13.48
C TYR A 911 -9.71 -19.30 -12.60
N GLY A 912 -8.46 -19.59 -12.96
CA GLY A 912 -7.29 -19.13 -12.23
C GLY A 912 -6.21 -18.55 -13.14
N VAL A 913 -5.31 -17.77 -12.53
CA VAL A 913 -4.04 -17.36 -13.15
C VAL A 913 -2.89 -17.60 -12.17
N ILE A 914 -1.75 -18.03 -12.71
CA ILE A 914 -0.45 -18.04 -12.06
C ILE A 914 0.46 -17.20 -12.93
N LEU A 915 0.79 -16.00 -12.46
CA LEU A 915 1.62 -15.03 -13.18
C LEU A 915 2.89 -14.76 -12.39
N LEU A 916 4.01 -14.62 -13.08
CA LEU A 916 5.34 -14.36 -12.55
C LEU A 916 5.93 -13.14 -13.27
N ALA A 917 6.43 -12.19 -12.49
CA ALA A 917 7.29 -11.11 -12.95
C ALA A 917 8.68 -11.34 -12.34
N ALA A 918 9.66 -11.63 -13.20
CA ALA A 918 11.04 -11.90 -12.84
C ALA A 918 11.96 -11.44 -13.99
N GLU A 919 13.27 -11.38 -13.76
CA GLU A 919 14.23 -11.30 -14.86
C GLU A 919 14.11 -12.56 -15.74
N CYS A 920 14.06 -12.38 -17.06
CA CYS A 920 13.78 -13.45 -18.02
C CYS A 920 14.94 -14.42 -18.21
#